data_AF-R2VKQ3-F1
#
_entry.id   AF-R2VKQ3-F1
#
_cell.length_a   1.000
_cell.length_b   1.000
_cell.length_c   1.000
_cell.angle_alpha   90.00
_cell.angle_beta   90.00
_cell.angle_gamma   90.00
#
_symmetry.space_group_name_H-M   'P 1'
#
loop_
_entity.id
_entity.type
_entity.pdbx_description
1 polymer ?
#
loop_
_entity_poly.entity_id
_entity_poly.type
_entity_poly.pdbx_seq_one_letter_code
_entity_poly.pdbx_strand_id
1 'polypeptide(L)'
;MKKSETRRSLSADRQPRVISKIHMKQGVCKVAACVFLWANIGLLPIHVVATDTTESTSDTTAPSTSTMLEQATSQPAPSQETSTTTKKITSHAPVSLDETSASAKQDALKEKQKRVSPQEPRPFSSDWYAEEESGCMVIKSYTGDPATIKVPSVIEDKPVAIDLNAVLGTYLRSQTKAFEIEASKEGQAPVKVTGTFEQLFMDNLSLSSALFADADTSTIENMRSVFSGCENLTRADVAGWDTKNVRSMANLFSGCKNLSQVDVSKWDTGNVTNMASMFLSCHGLSALDVSNWDTQNVSVMYSMFANCRSLKSLDASRWRIEKVLSIESLFNGCTNLIRLDLSSWNTVNVQALYGVFGGCEALAELKITRDFITFSLLRELPVSENNGKTTYAWVMDDGETVYDSTSEMVAGHHTLRDDAVHTYTIQRQHEVAFDTDGGTDTPAMQKVFENKKITDPAYSGTKKQNTFIGWTLNGQPVDFTTFEITRPSTLKAHWRTIQYAVRFNKNNGAGAMADQEFFYGEEKTLTPNAFVRTGYTFKNWNTRADGQGTTTYNDGQLVKNLSEIEGDQVDLYAQWHPITYKVTFDSAGGTSTPEQSYTIEQGIKTFATPTRPGYTFQGWYAENKKIEKIEKGSTGDQELTAKWHPITYKVTFDSAGGTSIPEQSYTIEQGIETFATPTRPGYAFQGWYAENKKIEKIAKGETGEQRVKARWKATSYRVIFEPNGGTGDASSQHFIYDKTSNLFPASFTRKGYFFTGWNTQPDGKGTAYSDAQAVNNLTAEQEGSVTLYAQWQPDKTALEELINKEKEKRRRKTSYTKDSWQTYERAMAKAEKVQTDRQATVDEIQIALTSVKNAIAQLVPSKTSDTSQKPARKKTPPQKSAPAKSYPRSGTLSETGLKILGLASVAIAVAGLIKRKDD
;
A
#
# COMPACT_ATOMS: atom_id res chain seq x y z
N MET A 1 -25.90 -55.38 -6.27
CA MET A 1 -26.96 -56.07 -5.47
C MET A 1 -28.09 -55.09 -5.17
N LYS A 2 -29.27 -55.54 -4.71
CA LYS A 2 -30.43 -54.71 -4.31
C LYS A 2 -30.17 -54.02 -2.94
N LYS A 3 -30.89 -53.03 -2.42
CA LYS A 3 -32.29 -52.50 -2.57
C LYS A 3 -32.27 -50.94 -2.55
N SER A 4 -33.26 -50.12 -2.96
CA SER A 4 -34.74 -50.20 -3.11
C SER A 4 -35.55 -50.00 -1.80
N GLU A 5 -36.78 -49.43 -1.76
CA GLU A 5 -37.75 -48.99 -2.80
C GLU A 5 -38.29 -47.53 -2.55
N THR A 6 -39.44 -47.09 -3.13
CA THR A 6 -39.58 -45.68 -3.62
C THR A 6 -40.97 -44.97 -3.59
N ARG A 7 -41.07 -43.77 -2.94
CA ARG A 7 -42.03 -42.61 -3.16
C ARG A 7 -43.57 -42.76 -2.88
N ARG A 8 -44.28 -41.60 -3.01
CA ARG A 8 -45.69 -41.32 -3.45
C ARG A 8 -46.84 -41.25 -2.39
N SER A 9 -48.02 -40.63 -2.62
CA SER A 9 -48.47 -39.38 -3.34
C SER A 9 -50.04 -39.26 -3.39
N LEU A 10 -50.61 -38.05 -3.59
CA LEU A 10 -52.05 -37.71 -3.89
C LEU A 10 -53.05 -37.83 -2.68
N SER A 11 -54.15 -37.07 -2.45
CA SER A 11 -54.99 -36.02 -3.14
C SER A 11 -56.25 -36.52 -3.91
N ALA A 12 -57.43 -35.87 -3.97
CA ALA A 12 -57.83 -34.48 -3.63
C ALA A 12 -59.38 -34.25 -3.48
N ASP A 13 -59.79 -33.02 -3.09
CA ASP A 13 -61.01 -32.25 -3.50
C ASP A 13 -62.36 -32.27 -2.68
N ARG A 14 -63.12 -31.15 -2.74
CA ARG A 14 -64.56 -30.81 -2.45
C ARG A 14 -65.23 -30.91 -1.04
N GLN A 15 -65.45 -29.72 -0.43
CA GLN A 15 -66.74 -28.97 -0.20
C GLN A 15 -68.14 -29.67 -0.36
N PRO A 16 -69.30 -29.18 0.20
CA PRO A 16 -69.61 -28.04 1.13
C PRO A 16 -70.77 -28.23 2.20
N ARG A 17 -71.16 -27.13 2.90
CA ARG A 17 -72.50 -26.72 3.47
C ARG A 17 -73.00 -27.02 4.94
N VAL A 18 -72.93 -25.97 5.79
CA VAL A 18 -74.02 -25.20 6.50
C VAL A 18 -75.25 -25.88 7.19
N ILE A 19 -75.51 -25.52 8.48
CA ILE A 19 -76.80 -25.17 9.18
C ILE A 19 -76.50 -24.99 10.71
N SER A 20 -76.59 -23.80 11.36
CA SER A 20 -77.72 -23.07 12.03
C SER A 20 -78.31 -23.74 13.31
N LYS A 21 -78.81 -23.09 14.39
CA LYS A 21 -79.28 -21.70 14.68
C LYS A 21 -79.53 -21.45 16.21
N ILE A 22 -80.14 -20.31 16.61
CA ILE A 22 -80.72 -19.89 17.95
C ILE A 22 -79.68 -19.27 18.93
N HIS A 23 -79.70 -17.99 19.38
CA HIS A 23 -80.66 -17.09 20.10
C HIS A 23 -80.60 -17.23 21.65
N MET A 24 -80.79 -16.20 22.53
CA MET A 24 -81.50 -14.90 22.39
C MET A 24 -81.14 -13.83 23.49
N LYS A 25 -81.01 -12.53 23.13
CA LYS A 25 -81.36 -11.23 23.84
C LYS A 25 -80.99 -10.98 25.35
N GLN A 26 -80.86 -9.77 25.92
CA GLN A 26 -80.74 -8.30 25.59
C GLN A 26 -80.18 -7.61 26.89
N GLY A 27 -79.94 -6.30 27.12
CA GLY A 27 -80.14 -4.95 26.51
C GLY A 27 -79.82 -3.89 27.62
N VAL A 28 -80.09 -2.56 27.58
CA VAL A 28 -80.47 -1.53 26.58
C VAL A 28 -80.56 -0.13 27.29
N CYS A 29 -80.39 1.02 26.59
CA CYS A 29 -80.58 2.44 27.04
C CYS A 29 -79.51 3.08 27.98
N LYS A 30 -79.20 4.40 27.99
CA LYS A 30 -79.71 5.58 27.22
C LYS A 30 -78.77 6.84 27.28
N VAL A 31 -78.93 7.75 26.31
CA VAL A 31 -78.78 9.24 26.35
C VAL A 31 -77.41 9.89 26.69
N ALA A 32 -76.82 10.60 25.71
CA ALA A 32 -76.74 12.09 25.65
C ALA A 32 -75.79 12.58 24.54
N ALA A 33 -76.20 13.54 23.71
CA ALA A 33 -75.32 14.31 22.81
C ALA A 33 -75.93 15.69 22.53
N CYS A 34 -75.23 16.77 22.90
CA CYS A 34 -75.66 18.16 22.69
C CYS A 34 -74.47 19.14 22.73
N VAL A 35 -74.07 19.67 21.58
CA VAL A 35 -73.46 21.01 21.43
C VAL A 35 -73.99 21.59 20.11
N PHE A 36 -74.35 22.87 20.09
CA PHE A 36 -74.92 23.55 18.92
C PHE A 36 -74.04 24.72 18.46
N LEU A 37 -73.98 24.88 17.13
CA LEU A 37 -73.65 26.07 16.32
C LEU A 37 -72.71 27.20 16.85
N TRP A 38 -71.59 27.34 16.12
CA TRP A 38 -71.23 28.50 15.27
C TRP A 38 -70.95 29.91 15.84
N ALA A 39 -69.79 30.40 15.39
CA ALA A 39 -69.52 31.73 14.81
C ALA A 39 -69.46 32.98 15.72
N ASN A 40 -68.33 33.68 15.61
CA ASN A 40 -68.37 35.06 15.12
C ASN A 40 -67.12 35.40 14.30
N ILE A 41 -67.21 36.47 13.48
CA ILE A 41 -66.19 36.87 12.50
C ILE A 41 -65.49 38.16 12.95
N GLY A 42 -64.16 38.22 12.79
CA GLY A 42 -63.36 39.43 12.96
C GLY A 42 -62.38 39.60 11.80
N LEU A 43 -62.31 40.80 11.21
CA LEU A 43 -61.56 41.07 9.98
C LEU A 43 -60.08 41.40 10.22
N LEU A 44 -59.26 41.11 9.20
CA LEU A 44 -57.96 41.74 8.98
C LEU A 44 -58.11 43.26 8.79
N PRO A 45 -57.04 44.04 8.98
CA PRO A 45 -56.31 44.42 7.77
C PRO A 45 -54.80 44.14 7.83
N ILE A 46 -54.24 43.97 6.63
CA ILE A 46 -52.82 43.79 6.35
C ILE A 46 -52.07 45.12 6.50
N HIS A 47 -50.80 45.08 6.90
CA HIS A 47 -49.80 46.03 6.43
C HIS A 47 -48.55 45.29 5.95
N VAL A 48 -48.04 45.70 4.79
CA VAL A 48 -46.80 45.21 4.17
C VAL A 48 -45.82 46.37 4.08
N VAL A 49 -44.63 46.18 4.65
CA VAL A 49 -43.40 46.88 4.26
C VAL A 49 -42.30 45.82 4.20
N ALA A 50 -41.33 45.99 3.31
CA ALA A 50 -40.30 45.00 2.99
C ALA A 50 -38.89 45.57 3.21
N THR A 51 -37.90 44.88 2.62
CA THR A 51 -36.52 45.31 2.30
C THR A 51 -35.51 45.52 3.45
N ASP A 52 -34.49 44.67 3.36
CA ASP A 52 -33.06 45.01 3.32
C ASP A 52 -32.24 45.19 4.62
N THR A 53 -31.35 44.22 4.78
CA THR A 53 -29.93 44.33 5.13
C THR A 53 -29.36 45.71 5.49
N THR A 54 -28.59 45.73 6.58
CA THR A 54 -27.22 46.26 6.51
C THR A 54 -26.33 45.59 7.57
N GLU A 55 -25.07 45.37 7.23
CA GLU A 55 -24.02 45.08 8.21
C GLU A 55 -23.62 46.38 8.92
N SER A 56 -23.21 46.31 10.18
CA SER A 56 -22.35 47.34 10.77
C SER A 56 -21.37 46.71 11.76
N THR A 57 -20.11 46.61 11.36
CA THR A 57 -19.01 46.36 12.29
C THR A 57 -18.72 47.62 13.09
N SER A 58 -18.43 47.46 14.38
CA SER A 58 -17.65 48.44 15.14
C SER A 58 -16.80 47.69 16.16
N ASP A 59 -15.49 47.93 16.09
CA ASP A 59 -14.47 47.36 16.96
C ASP A 59 -13.68 48.52 17.56
N THR A 60 -13.68 48.64 18.88
CA THR A 60 -12.89 49.67 19.58
C THR A 60 -12.56 49.29 21.03
N THR A 61 -11.36 48.74 21.21
CA THR A 61 -10.38 49.11 22.25
C THR A 61 -10.80 49.17 23.73
N ALA A 62 -10.17 48.32 24.55
CA ALA A 62 -9.94 48.60 25.98
C ALA A 62 -8.93 49.77 26.17
N PRO A 63 -8.74 50.31 27.40
CA PRO A 63 -7.68 49.70 28.23
C PRO A 63 -7.89 49.70 29.76
N SER A 64 -7.23 48.70 30.36
CA SER A 64 -6.67 48.54 31.71
C SER A 64 -6.62 49.72 32.71
N THR A 65 -6.93 49.41 33.98
CA THR A 65 -6.06 49.63 35.18
C THR A 65 -6.58 48.70 36.32
N SER A 66 -5.77 47.90 37.03
CA SER A 66 -4.72 48.23 38.04
C SER A 66 -5.33 48.68 39.39
N THR A 67 -4.99 48.17 40.59
CA THR A 67 -3.96 47.19 41.01
C THR A 67 -4.07 46.82 42.51
N MET A 68 -3.60 45.62 42.92
CA MET A 68 -3.17 45.24 44.30
C MET A 68 -4.25 45.33 45.42
N LEU A 69 -4.14 44.79 46.64
CA LEU A 69 -3.18 43.92 47.39
C LEU A 69 -4.05 43.10 48.41
N GLU A 70 -3.63 42.17 49.28
CA GLU A 70 -2.31 41.67 49.72
C GLU A 70 -2.34 40.14 49.98
N GLN A 71 -2.02 39.65 51.20
CA GLN A 71 -1.68 38.25 51.52
C GLN A 71 -1.93 37.88 53.01
N ALA A 72 -1.53 36.64 53.35
CA ALA A 72 -1.34 36.01 54.68
C ALA A 72 -2.58 35.35 55.32
N THR A 73 -2.76 34.02 55.38
CA THR A 73 -1.91 32.86 55.77
C THR A 73 -1.58 32.74 57.26
N SER A 74 -2.25 31.80 57.95
CA SER A 74 -1.59 30.87 58.88
C SER A 74 -2.49 29.67 59.23
N GLN A 75 -1.91 28.47 59.18
CA GLN A 75 -2.40 27.24 59.81
C GLN A 75 -2.00 27.25 61.31
N PRO A 76 -2.55 26.41 62.22
CA PRO A 76 -2.21 24.98 62.21
C PRO A 76 -3.30 24.00 62.69
N ALA A 77 -2.97 22.71 62.58
CA ALA A 77 -3.52 21.55 63.28
C ALA A 77 -2.35 20.52 63.40
N PRO A 78 -2.52 19.29 63.93
CA PRO A 78 -3.58 18.70 64.75
C PRO A 78 -3.03 18.06 66.06
N SER A 79 -3.87 17.32 66.80
CA SER A 79 -3.41 16.23 67.69
C SER A 79 -4.45 15.11 67.78
N GLN A 80 -4.00 13.85 67.78
CA GLN A 80 -4.83 12.64 67.91
C GLN A 80 -4.88 12.18 69.38
N GLU A 81 -5.81 11.27 69.74
CA GLU A 81 -5.40 9.93 70.20
C GLU A 81 -6.55 8.90 70.31
N THR A 82 -6.19 7.65 69.96
CA THR A 82 -6.71 6.31 70.28
C THR A 82 -8.11 6.05 70.87
N SER A 83 -8.72 4.96 70.39
CA SER A 83 -9.74 4.17 71.11
C SER A 83 -9.12 3.01 71.90
N THR A 84 -9.78 2.49 72.95
CA THR A 84 -9.79 1.04 73.31
C THR A 84 -10.76 0.66 74.45
N THR A 85 -11.68 -0.26 74.14
CA THR A 85 -11.92 -1.52 74.88
C THR A 85 -12.15 -1.52 76.42
N THR A 86 -13.44 -1.57 76.79
CA THR A 86 -14.04 -2.56 77.72
C THR A 86 -13.55 -2.67 79.17
N LYS A 87 -14.45 -2.40 80.14
CA LYS A 87 -14.67 -3.36 81.24
C LYS A 87 -16.10 -3.40 81.78
N LYS A 88 -16.55 -4.63 82.03
CA LYS A 88 -17.88 -5.04 82.48
C LYS A 88 -17.82 -5.37 83.97
N ILE A 89 -18.72 -4.81 84.78
CA ILE A 89 -19.07 -5.32 86.11
C ILE A 89 -20.59 -5.47 86.15
N THR A 90 -21.06 -6.53 86.80
CA THR A 90 -22.45 -6.99 86.77
C THR A 90 -23.15 -6.84 88.11
N SER A 91 -24.48 -6.77 88.06
CA SER A 91 -25.42 -7.32 89.05
C SER A 91 -25.25 -6.94 90.53
N HIS A 92 -26.29 -6.33 91.11
CA HIS A 92 -27.15 -7.12 92.00
C HIS A 92 -28.59 -6.59 92.00
N ALA A 93 -29.52 -7.53 91.86
CA ALA A 93 -30.92 -7.46 92.28
C ALA A 93 -31.10 -8.59 93.34
N PRO A 94 -32.29 -8.89 93.91
CA PRO A 94 -33.62 -8.29 93.69
C PRO A 94 -34.35 -7.98 95.03
N VAL A 95 -35.68 -8.20 95.06
CA VAL A 95 -36.61 -8.32 96.22
C VAL A 95 -37.31 -7.02 96.69
N SER A 96 -38.65 -6.95 96.84
CA SER A 96 -39.75 -7.80 96.31
C SER A 96 -41.15 -7.24 96.64
N LEU A 97 -42.18 -7.82 96.00
CA LEU A 97 -43.58 -7.98 96.43
C LEU A 97 -44.54 -6.77 96.33
N ASP A 98 -45.62 -7.05 95.59
CA ASP A 98 -47.05 -6.88 95.93
C ASP A 98 -47.67 -5.49 96.20
N GLU A 99 -48.98 -5.32 96.05
CA GLU A 99 -49.97 -5.78 95.04
C GLU A 99 -51.31 -5.14 95.45
N THR A 100 -52.17 -4.75 94.50
CA THR A 100 -53.60 -4.36 94.75
C THR A 100 -53.83 -3.12 95.66
N SER A 101 -55.00 -2.46 95.70
CA SER A 101 -56.05 -2.24 94.68
C SER A 101 -56.92 -1.02 95.05
N ALA A 102 -57.83 -0.64 94.14
CA ALA A 102 -59.13 -0.01 94.40
C ALA A 102 -59.21 1.37 95.12
N SER A 103 -59.40 2.41 94.30
CA SER A 103 -60.64 3.24 94.30
C SER A 103 -61.45 3.38 95.60
N ALA A 104 -61.60 4.62 96.11
CA ALA A 104 -62.89 5.36 95.99
C ALA A 104 -62.91 6.80 96.61
N LYS A 105 -63.49 7.73 95.85
CA LYS A 105 -64.44 8.80 96.24
C LYS A 105 -64.19 9.77 97.43
N GLN A 106 -64.06 11.05 97.02
CA GLN A 106 -64.94 12.19 97.35
C GLN A 106 -65.01 12.85 98.75
N ASP A 107 -64.84 14.17 98.68
CA ASP A 107 -65.62 15.25 99.29
C ASP A 107 -65.40 15.73 100.75
N ALA A 108 -65.27 17.07 100.81
CA ALA A 108 -65.60 18.00 101.89
C ALA A 108 -64.85 17.92 103.24
N LEU A 109 -64.02 18.94 103.49
CA LEU A 109 -64.49 20.05 104.35
C LEU A 109 -63.79 21.38 104.04
N LYS A 110 -64.50 22.49 104.24
CA LYS A 110 -63.91 23.84 104.32
C LYS A 110 -63.61 24.20 105.78
N GLU A 111 -62.85 25.29 105.93
CA GLU A 111 -62.90 26.21 107.07
C GLU A 111 -62.23 25.77 108.40
N LYS A 112 -61.02 26.28 108.62
CA LYS A 112 -60.81 27.29 109.68
C LYS A 112 -59.51 28.08 109.48
N GLN A 113 -59.67 29.35 109.13
CA GLN A 113 -58.59 30.34 109.25
C GLN A 113 -58.25 30.55 110.73
N LYS A 114 -56.97 30.54 111.10
CA LYS A 114 -56.51 31.11 112.37
C LYS A 114 -55.65 32.34 112.07
N ARG A 115 -56.25 33.51 112.27
CA ARG A 115 -55.69 34.82 111.94
C ARG A 115 -54.46 35.13 112.81
N VAL A 116 -53.30 35.21 112.17
CA VAL A 116 -52.17 36.04 112.65
C VAL A 116 -52.24 37.35 111.88
N SER A 117 -52.02 38.49 112.55
CA SER A 117 -51.99 39.79 111.86
C SER A 117 -50.72 39.90 111.01
N PRO A 118 -50.78 40.49 109.80
CA PRO A 118 -49.58 40.70 108.99
C PRO A 118 -48.62 41.66 109.71
N GLN A 119 -47.33 41.34 109.66
CA GLN A 119 -46.30 42.38 109.75
C GLN A 119 -46.31 43.18 108.44
N GLU A 120 -45.92 44.45 108.50
CA GLU A 120 -45.87 45.30 107.30
C GLU A 120 -44.84 44.73 106.30
N PRO A 121 -45.23 44.48 105.03
CA PRO A 121 -44.31 43.92 104.05
C PRO A 121 -43.24 44.94 103.69
N ARG A 122 -41.97 44.51 103.70
CA ARG A 122 -40.85 45.28 103.15
C ARG A 122 -40.48 44.76 101.76
N PRO A 123 -40.14 45.65 100.81
CA PRO A 123 -39.58 45.24 99.52
C PRO A 123 -38.10 44.85 99.68
N PHE A 124 -37.73 43.67 99.17
CA PHE A 124 -36.35 43.15 99.19
C PHE A 124 -35.66 43.23 97.81
N SER A 125 -36.44 43.50 96.77
CA SER A 125 -36.05 44.16 95.53
C SER A 125 -37.11 45.23 95.24
N SER A 126 -36.87 46.20 94.34
CA SER A 126 -37.86 47.25 94.05
C SER A 126 -39.16 46.69 93.46
N ASP A 127 -39.07 45.54 92.78
CA ASP A 127 -40.12 45.04 91.88
C ASP A 127 -40.72 43.69 92.33
N TRP A 128 -40.02 42.94 93.19
CA TRP A 128 -40.40 41.57 93.60
C TRP A 128 -40.65 41.46 95.11
N TYR A 129 -41.73 40.76 95.48
CA TYR A 129 -42.04 40.37 96.86
C TYR A 129 -42.01 38.85 97.02
N ALA A 130 -41.23 38.38 98.00
CA ALA A 130 -40.95 36.97 98.26
C ALA A 130 -40.89 36.68 99.77
N GLU A 131 -41.20 35.44 100.14
CA GLU A 131 -41.21 34.96 101.53
C GLU A 131 -40.30 33.72 101.65
N GLU A 132 -39.52 33.61 102.74
CA GLU A 132 -38.63 32.46 102.94
C GLU A 132 -39.41 31.23 103.42
N GLU A 133 -39.41 30.16 102.61
CA GLU A 133 -39.99 28.87 102.94
C GLU A 133 -38.92 27.77 102.78
N SER A 134 -38.63 27.05 103.86
CA SER A 134 -37.69 25.92 103.87
C SER A 134 -36.28 26.22 103.32
N GLY A 135 -35.80 27.47 103.46
CA GLY A 135 -34.49 27.92 102.96
C GLY A 135 -34.47 28.35 101.48
N CYS A 136 -35.64 28.52 100.87
CA CYS A 136 -35.83 29.02 99.51
C CYS A 136 -36.70 30.29 99.54
N MET A 137 -36.41 31.27 98.69
CA MET A 137 -37.20 32.50 98.57
C MET A 137 -38.34 32.28 97.58
N VAL A 138 -39.55 32.11 98.11
CA VAL A 138 -40.76 31.86 97.32
C VAL A 138 -41.39 33.18 96.94
N ILE A 139 -41.30 33.56 95.67
CA ILE A 139 -41.92 34.77 95.13
C ILE A 139 -43.44 34.64 95.22
N LYS A 140 -44.10 35.69 95.73
CA LYS A 140 -45.57 35.76 95.91
C LYS A 140 -46.23 36.82 95.02
N SER A 141 -45.53 37.89 94.65
CA SER A 141 -46.05 38.92 93.73
C SER A 141 -44.95 39.74 93.04
N TYR A 142 -45.34 40.41 91.94
CA TYR A 142 -44.53 41.34 91.15
C TYR A 142 -45.23 42.69 91.04
N THR A 143 -44.45 43.77 91.05
CA THR A 143 -44.90 45.17 90.99
C THR A 143 -44.04 46.06 90.08
N GLY A 144 -43.08 45.48 89.36
CA GLY A 144 -42.22 46.18 88.40
C GLY A 144 -42.86 46.46 87.04
N ASP A 145 -42.02 46.70 86.01
CA ASP A 145 -42.49 46.92 84.64
C ASP A 145 -43.26 45.69 84.11
N PRO A 146 -44.57 45.81 83.80
CA PRO A 146 -45.35 44.70 83.27
C PRO A 146 -44.99 44.34 81.82
N ALA A 147 -44.18 45.15 81.13
CA ALA A 147 -43.68 44.85 79.77
C ALA A 147 -42.37 44.05 79.76
N THR A 148 -41.55 44.12 80.82
CA THR A 148 -40.20 43.52 80.86
C THR A 148 -40.01 42.79 82.19
N ILE A 149 -40.39 41.51 82.24
CA ILE A 149 -40.41 40.75 83.50
C ILE A 149 -39.17 39.86 83.59
N LYS A 150 -38.32 40.15 84.58
CA LYS A 150 -37.06 39.43 84.84
C LYS A 150 -37.06 38.80 86.22
N VAL A 151 -37.15 37.47 86.30
CA VAL A 151 -37.16 36.69 87.55
C VAL A 151 -35.71 36.45 88.00
N PRO A 152 -35.30 36.90 89.21
CA PRO A 152 -33.92 36.74 89.68
C PRO A 152 -33.59 35.29 90.02
N SER A 153 -32.33 34.89 89.82
CA SER A 153 -31.84 33.54 90.16
C SER A 153 -31.60 33.33 91.66
N VAL A 154 -31.22 34.40 92.36
CA VAL A 154 -31.10 34.43 93.83
C VAL A 154 -31.72 35.68 94.44
N ILE A 155 -32.29 35.53 95.64
CA ILE A 155 -32.76 36.63 96.49
C ILE A 155 -32.11 36.42 97.87
N GLU A 156 -31.43 37.44 98.42
CA GLU A 156 -30.66 37.35 99.68
C GLU A 156 -29.67 36.16 99.71
N ASP A 157 -28.98 35.90 98.59
CA ASP A 157 -28.07 34.76 98.35
C ASP A 157 -28.69 33.36 98.54
N LYS A 158 -30.02 33.27 98.65
CA LYS A 158 -30.81 32.03 98.70
C LYS A 158 -31.39 31.70 97.31
N PRO A 159 -31.62 30.41 96.99
CA PRO A 159 -32.30 30.01 95.76
C PRO A 159 -33.73 30.53 95.71
N VAL A 160 -34.27 30.67 94.50
CA VAL A 160 -35.61 31.23 94.24
C VAL A 160 -36.57 30.13 93.79
N ALA A 161 -37.82 30.21 94.26
CA ALA A 161 -38.94 29.44 93.73
C ALA A 161 -40.10 30.35 93.34
N ILE A 162 -40.83 29.98 92.29
CA ILE A 162 -41.94 30.78 91.76
C ILE A 162 -43.02 29.89 91.11
N ASP A 163 -44.28 30.18 91.41
CA ASP A 163 -45.40 29.75 90.57
C ASP A 163 -45.71 30.90 89.60
N LEU A 164 -45.18 30.80 88.37
CA LEU A 164 -45.36 31.84 87.36
C LEU A 164 -46.84 32.07 87.02
N ASN A 165 -47.66 31.03 87.09
CA ASN A 165 -49.07 31.14 86.78
C ASN A 165 -49.82 31.91 87.87
N ALA A 166 -49.53 31.65 89.15
CA ALA A 166 -50.09 32.38 90.28
C ALA A 166 -49.56 33.83 90.39
N VAL A 167 -48.25 34.03 90.23
CA VAL A 167 -47.58 35.32 90.46
C VAL A 167 -47.84 36.33 89.34
N LEU A 168 -47.86 35.91 88.07
CA LEU A 168 -48.10 36.85 86.96
C LEU A 168 -49.59 37.22 86.82
N GLY A 169 -50.51 36.30 87.14
CA GLY A 169 -51.96 36.50 86.96
C GLY A 169 -52.34 36.84 85.50
N THR A 170 -53.59 37.20 85.23
CA THR A 170 -54.00 37.51 83.84
C THR A 170 -53.42 38.83 83.31
N TYR A 171 -53.22 39.83 84.19
CA TYR A 171 -52.77 41.16 83.77
C TYR A 171 -51.33 41.15 83.26
N LEU A 172 -50.35 40.75 84.08
CA LEU A 172 -48.93 40.86 83.71
C LEU A 172 -48.62 40.02 82.46
N ARG A 173 -49.13 38.79 82.40
CA ARG A 173 -49.02 37.90 81.22
C ARG A 173 -49.49 38.54 79.92
N SER A 174 -50.51 39.41 79.96
CA SER A 174 -51.06 40.07 78.77
C SER A 174 -50.28 41.30 78.30
N GLN A 175 -49.44 41.86 79.17
CA GLN A 175 -48.65 43.07 78.90
C GLN A 175 -47.16 42.76 78.61
N THR A 176 -46.70 41.55 78.99
CA THR A 176 -45.29 41.14 78.93
C THR A 176 -44.81 41.07 77.47
N LYS A 177 -43.81 41.88 77.12
CA LYS A 177 -43.15 41.88 75.81
C LYS A 177 -41.88 41.04 75.81
N ALA A 178 -41.17 41.03 76.94
CA ALA A 178 -40.01 40.19 77.19
C ALA A 178 -40.14 39.54 78.57
N PHE A 179 -39.97 38.22 78.61
CA PHE A 179 -39.87 37.43 79.84
C PHE A 179 -38.50 36.77 79.93
N GLU A 180 -37.85 36.83 81.09
CA GLU A 180 -36.58 36.16 81.35
C GLU A 180 -36.54 35.61 82.78
N ILE A 181 -36.08 34.37 82.93
CA ILE A 181 -35.54 33.84 84.18
C ILE A 181 -34.02 34.01 84.11
N GLU A 182 -33.44 34.71 85.09
CA GLU A 182 -32.00 34.91 85.16
C GLU A 182 -31.26 33.57 85.32
N ALA A 183 -30.09 33.47 84.70
CA ALA A 183 -29.22 32.32 84.92
C ALA A 183 -28.59 32.35 86.33
N SER A 184 -28.56 31.20 87.00
CA SER A 184 -27.71 30.93 88.15
C SER A 184 -26.23 31.10 87.82
N LYS A 185 -25.45 31.53 88.81
CA LYS A 185 -23.98 31.49 88.76
C LYS A 185 -23.50 30.07 89.04
N GLU A 186 -22.25 29.78 88.67
CA GLU A 186 -21.62 28.48 88.93
C GLU A 186 -21.72 28.09 90.42
N GLY A 187 -22.36 26.94 90.69
CA GLY A 187 -22.61 26.44 92.05
C GLY A 187 -23.90 26.91 92.73
N GLN A 188 -24.69 27.80 92.12
CA GLN A 188 -26.05 28.12 92.57
C GLN A 188 -27.06 27.08 92.02
N ALA A 189 -28.23 26.99 92.66
CA ALA A 189 -29.31 26.09 92.25
C ALA A 189 -30.31 26.82 91.34
N PRO A 190 -30.83 26.16 90.28
CA PRO A 190 -31.73 26.77 89.30
C PRO A 190 -33.03 27.29 89.92
N VAL A 191 -33.67 28.25 89.24
CA VAL A 191 -34.94 28.82 89.69
C VAL A 191 -36.02 27.75 89.63
N LYS A 192 -36.55 27.37 90.79
CA LYS A 192 -37.53 26.29 90.88
C LYS A 192 -38.91 26.76 90.47
N VAL A 193 -39.42 26.26 89.35
CA VAL A 193 -40.71 26.69 88.82
C VAL A 193 -41.79 25.66 89.15
N THR A 194 -42.77 26.12 89.93
CA THR A 194 -43.83 25.27 90.52
C THR A 194 -45.20 25.57 89.95
N GLY A 195 -46.19 24.72 90.26
CA GLY A 195 -47.57 24.89 89.82
C GLY A 195 -47.84 24.19 88.49
N THR A 196 -48.42 24.91 87.53
CA THR A 196 -48.72 24.43 86.18
C THR A 196 -48.27 25.46 85.15
N PHE A 197 -47.93 25.02 83.93
CA PHE A 197 -47.60 25.90 82.80
C PHE A 197 -48.80 26.16 81.88
N GLU A 198 -49.97 25.59 82.20
CA GLU A 198 -51.19 25.76 81.42
C GLU A 198 -51.53 27.25 81.20
N GLN A 199 -51.60 27.63 79.92
CA GLN A 199 -51.98 28.97 79.44
C GLN A 199 -51.09 30.14 79.96
N LEU A 200 -49.81 29.88 80.27
CA LEU A 200 -48.94 30.87 80.92
C LEU A 200 -48.79 32.21 80.16
N PHE A 201 -48.72 32.22 78.83
CA PHE A 201 -48.72 33.44 78.00
C PHE A 201 -49.78 33.38 76.89
N MET A 202 -50.87 32.63 77.10
CA MET A 202 -51.88 32.43 76.07
C MET A 202 -52.48 33.76 75.57
N ASP A 203 -52.58 33.88 74.25
CA ASP A 203 -53.06 35.02 73.46
C ASP A 203 -52.33 36.36 73.73
N ASN A 204 -51.10 36.31 74.29
CA ASN A 204 -50.26 37.50 74.41
C ASN A 204 -49.64 37.90 73.06
N LEU A 205 -50.38 38.72 72.31
CA LEU A 205 -49.95 39.34 71.06
C LEU A 205 -48.75 40.30 71.19
N SER A 206 -48.31 40.65 72.41
CA SER A 206 -47.18 41.56 72.66
C SER A 206 -45.86 40.86 72.97
N LEU A 207 -45.88 39.56 73.32
CA LEU A 207 -44.69 38.79 73.64
C LEU A 207 -43.79 38.63 72.41
N SER A 208 -42.54 39.07 72.55
CA SER A 208 -41.51 38.99 71.50
C SER A 208 -40.38 38.03 71.86
N SER A 209 -40.10 37.85 73.16
CA SER A 209 -39.11 36.90 73.67
C SER A 209 -39.52 36.33 75.02
N ALA A 210 -39.23 35.04 75.24
CA ALA A 210 -39.47 34.36 76.52
C ALA A 210 -38.35 33.36 76.81
N LEU A 211 -37.59 33.58 77.90
CA LEU A 211 -36.33 32.90 78.18
C LEU A 211 -36.39 32.15 79.52
N PHE A 212 -36.20 30.84 79.49
CA PHE A 212 -36.26 29.95 80.66
C PHE A 212 -34.93 29.20 80.88
N ALA A 213 -33.80 29.87 80.60
CA ALA A 213 -32.49 29.24 80.45
C ALA A 213 -31.99 28.45 81.69
N ASP A 214 -32.51 28.77 82.88
CA ASP A 214 -32.14 28.16 84.16
C ASP A 214 -33.38 27.83 85.02
N ALA A 215 -34.48 27.43 84.37
CA ALA A 215 -35.71 27.03 85.03
C ALA A 215 -35.72 25.53 85.37
N ASP A 216 -35.76 25.17 86.65
CA ASP A 216 -36.14 23.81 87.06
C ASP A 216 -37.65 23.63 86.86
N THR A 217 -38.00 23.00 85.73
CA THR A 217 -39.38 22.61 85.38
C THR A 217 -39.73 21.19 85.80
N SER A 218 -38.89 20.50 86.58
CA SER A 218 -39.04 19.05 86.84
C SER A 218 -40.34 18.66 87.55
N THR A 219 -41.03 19.62 88.19
CA THR A 219 -42.36 19.44 88.81
C THR A 219 -43.56 19.77 87.91
N ILE A 220 -43.35 20.18 86.66
CA ILE A 220 -44.43 20.61 85.75
C ILE A 220 -45.01 19.43 84.96
N GLU A 221 -46.25 19.05 85.24
CA GLU A 221 -46.94 17.96 84.52
C GLU A 221 -47.77 18.41 83.30
N ASN A 222 -48.14 19.70 83.22
CA ASN A 222 -48.98 20.23 82.13
C ASN A 222 -48.39 21.51 81.54
N MET A 223 -48.04 21.45 80.25
CA MET A 223 -47.53 22.57 79.45
C MET A 223 -48.51 22.91 78.30
N ARG A 224 -49.82 22.72 78.50
CA ARG A 224 -50.82 23.09 77.50
C ARG A 224 -50.81 24.59 77.21
N SER A 225 -50.78 24.96 75.93
CA SER A 225 -51.01 26.34 75.47
C SER A 225 -50.08 27.44 76.05
N VAL A 226 -48.85 27.12 76.48
CA VAL A 226 -47.91 28.10 77.10
C VAL A 226 -47.77 29.36 76.25
N PHE A 227 -47.47 29.22 74.96
CA PHE A 227 -47.29 30.33 74.01
C PHE A 227 -48.37 30.32 72.91
N SER A 228 -49.51 29.67 73.17
CA SER A 228 -50.64 29.66 72.22
C SER A 228 -51.07 31.10 71.94
N GLY A 229 -51.20 31.51 70.68
CA GLY A 229 -51.57 32.87 70.28
C GLY A 229 -50.46 33.93 70.41
N CYS A 230 -49.23 33.58 70.78
CA CYS A 230 -48.10 34.53 70.86
C CYS A 230 -47.55 34.89 69.46
N GLU A 231 -48.34 35.58 68.63
CA GLU A 231 -48.01 35.78 67.21
C GLU A 231 -46.66 36.49 66.97
N ASN A 232 -46.26 37.38 67.87
CA ASN A 232 -45.03 38.18 67.78
C ASN A 232 -43.79 37.50 68.40
N LEU A 233 -43.91 36.30 68.97
CA LEU A 233 -42.80 35.61 69.63
C LEU A 233 -41.75 35.21 68.58
N THR A 234 -40.54 35.76 68.68
CA THR A 234 -39.41 35.48 67.77
C THR A 234 -38.33 34.61 68.42
N ARG A 235 -38.20 34.63 69.75
CA ARG A 235 -37.27 33.78 70.51
C ARG A 235 -37.94 33.17 71.73
N ALA A 236 -38.04 31.84 71.75
CA ALA A 236 -38.34 31.05 72.93
C ALA A 236 -37.10 30.25 73.34
N ASP A 237 -36.63 30.38 74.58
CA ASP A 237 -35.53 29.58 75.12
C ASP A 237 -36.08 28.57 76.13
N VAL A 238 -36.19 27.32 75.67
CA VAL A 238 -36.90 26.21 76.31
C VAL A 238 -36.12 24.89 76.26
N ALA A 239 -34.88 24.94 75.76
CA ALA A 239 -34.04 23.76 75.53
C ALA A 239 -33.56 23.07 76.82
N GLY A 240 -33.60 23.79 77.94
CA GLY A 240 -33.24 23.30 79.27
C GLY A 240 -34.42 22.74 80.08
N TRP A 241 -35.65 22.74 79.55
CA TRP A 241 -36.82 22.21 80.27
C TRP A 241 -36.68 20.70 80.51
N ASP A 242 -36.79 20.31 81.78
CA ASP A 242 -37.03 18.92 82.16
C ASP A 242 -38.51 18.60 81.88
N THR A 243 -38.75 17.83 80.82
CA THR A 243 -40.09 17.46 80.35
C THR A 243 -40.52 16.05 80.76
N LYS A 244 -39.69 15.29 81.50
CA LYS A 244 -39.92 13.84 81.74
C LYS A 244 -41.22 13.51 82.46
N ASN A 245 -41.80 14.48 83.19
CA ASN A 245 -43.07 14.35 83.92
C ASN A 245 -44.27 14.94 83.15
N VAL A 246 -44.06 15.60 82.01
CA VAL A 246 -45.10 16.28 81.24
C VAL A 246 -46.03 15.26 80.59
N ARG A 247 -47.34 15.46 80.76
CA ARG A 247 -48.41 14.64 80.19
C ARG A 247 -49.06 15.27 78.96
N SER A 248 -49.06 16.59 78.87
CA SER A 248 -49.72 17.35 77.81
C SER A 248 -48.86 18.53 77.34
N MET A 249 -48.58 18.56 76.04
CA MET A 249 -47.94 19.67 75.31
C MET A 249 -48.89 20.25 74.24
N ALA A 250 -50.19 19.98 74.35
CA ALA A 250 -51.16 20.40 73.35
C ALA A 250 -51.18 21.92 73.14
N ASN A 251 -51.17 22.36 71.88
CA ASN A 251 -51.15 23.76 71.46
C ASN A 251 -49.96 24.61 71.99
N LEU A 252 -48.86 23.99 72.46
CA LEU A 252 -47.76 24.68 73.18
C LEU A 252 -47.27 25.96 72.50
N PHE A 253 -47.05 25.92 71.18
CA PHE A 253 -46.62 27.04 70.34
C PHE A 253 -47.68 27.42 69.28
N SER A 254 -48.92 26.95 69.41
CA SER A 254 -49.97 27.17 68.39
C SER A 254 -50.15 28.67 68.11
N GLY A 255 -49.99 29.10 66.87
CA GLY A 255 -50.10 30.51 66.48
C GLY A 255 -48.86 31.37 66.75
N CYS A 256 -47.71 30.79 67.11
CA CYS A 256 -46.42 31.49 67.16
C CYS A 256 -45.91 31.81 65.74
N LYS A 257 -46.61 32.70 65.01
CA LYS A 257 -46.40 32.95 63.57
C LYS A 257 -44.97 33.39 63.24
N ASN A 258 -44.35 34.20 64.10
CA ASN A 258 -43.02 34.78 63.89
C ASN A 258 -41.86 33.94 64.50
N LEU A 259 -42.15 32.79 65.12
CA LEU A 259 -41.14 31.92 65.72
C LEU A 259 -40.45 31.10 64.62
N SER A 260 -39.22 31.46 64.26
CA SER A 260 -38.51 30.90 63.11
C SER A 260 -37.78 29.59 63.40
N GLN A 261 -37.36 29.40 64.65
CA GLN A 261 -36.65 28.25 65.21
C GLN A 261 -36.97 28.11 66.71
N VAL A 262 -36.94 26.88 67.23
CA VAL A 262 -36.95 26.57 68.66
C VAL A 262 -36.23 25.23 68.88
N ASP A 263 -35.39 25.14 69.92
CA ASP A 263 -34.70 23.89 70.27
C ASP A 263 -35.57 23.07 71.24
N VAL A 264 -35.98 21.90 70.78
CA VAL A 264 -36.75 20.87 71.50
C VAL A 264 -36.08 19.49 71.41
N SER A 265 -34.81 19.44 70.98
CA SER A 265 -34.06 18.23 70.62
C SER A 265 -33.72 17.32 71.80
N LYS A 266 -33.77 17.87 73.03
CA LYS A 266 -33.39 17.25 74.30
C LYS A 266 -34.59 16.81 75.16
N TRP A 267 -35.82 17.09 74.72
CA TRP A 267 -37.00 16.83 75.53
C TRP A 267 -37.30 15.33 75.64
N ASP A 268 -37.43 14.83 76.86
CA ASP A 268 -38.05 13.54 77.13
C ASP A 268 -39.56 13.67 76.93
N THR A 269 -40.08 13.06 75.87
CA THR A 269 -41.50 13.02 75.54
C THR A 269 -42.17 11.70 75.94
N GLY A 270 -41.44 10.74 76.51
CA GLY A 270 -41.94 9.36 76.70
C GLY A 270 -43.15 9.24 77.62
N ASN A 271 -43.40 10.24 78.46
CA ASN A 271 -44.57 10.32 79.35
C ASN A 271 -45.75 11.16 78.80
N VAL A 272 -45.58 11.82 77.65
CA VAL A 272 -46.59 12.68 77.01
C VAL A 272 -47.66 11.84 76.32
N THR A 273 -48.93 12.18 76.54
CA THR A 273 -50.08 11.50 75.90
C THR A 273 -50.79 12.37 74.86
N ASN A 274 -50.60 13.69 74.88
CA ASN A 274 -51.27 14.64 74.00
C ASN A 274 -50.32 15.71 73.43
N MET A 275 -50.17 15.71 72.11
CA MET A 275 -49.38 16.65 71.30
C MET A 275 -50.26 17.40 70.26
N ALA A 276 -51.58 17.39 70.42
CA ALA A 276 -52.51 18.00 69.46
C ALA A 276 -52.18 19.49 69.19
N SER A 277 -52.17 19.87 67.91
CA SER A 277 -51.95 21.26 67.45
C SER A 277 -50.68 21.94 67.99
N MET A 278 -49.66 21.20 68.43
CA MET A 278 -48.52 21.75 69.19
C MET A 278 -47.80 22.92 68.52
N PHE A 279 -47.61 22.86 67.19
CA PHE A 279 -47.01 23.91 66.35
C PHE A 279 -48.00 24.44 65.29
N LEU A 280 -49.31 24.24 65.47
CA LEU A 280 -50.35 24.71 64.55
C LEU A 280 -50.15 26.21 64.20
N SER A 281 -50.06 26.53 62.91
CA SER A 281 -49.85 27.90 62.38
C SER A 281 -48.54 28.60 62.82
N CYS A 282 -47.49 27.86 63.16
CA CYS A 282 -46.13 28.39 63.28
C CYS A 282 -45.54 28.71 61.88
N HIS A 283 -46.09 29.73 61.21
CA HIS A 283 -45.76 30.04 59.82
C HIS A 283 -44.26 30.22 59.53
N GLY A 284 -43.53 30.85 60.45
CA GLY A 284 -42.08 31.11 60.34
C GLY A 284 -41.19 29.90 60.63
N LEU A 285 -41.70 28.84 61.27
CA LEU A 285 -40.89 27.72 61.75
C LEU A 285 -40.25 26.98 60.56
N SER A 286 -38.94 27.10 60.45
CA SER A 286 -38.18 26.75 59.23
C SER A 286 -37.53 25.36 59.28
N ALA A 287 -37.15 24.94 60.50
CA ALA A 287 -36.61 23.63 60.84
C ALA A 287 -36.97 23.31 62.29
N LEU A 288 -37.11 22.02 62.60
CA LEU A 288 -37.36 21.51 63.95
C LEU A 288 -36.73 20.12 64.07
N ASP A 289 -35.97 19.85 65.14
CA ASP A 289 -35.47 18.51 65.45
C ASP A 289 -36.40 17.83 66.45
N VAL A 290 -37.08 16.78 65.99
CA VAL A 290 -37.94 15.88 66.79
C VAL A 290 -37.46 14.43 66.71
N SER A 291 -36.24 14.19 66.21
CA SER A 291 -35.71 12.85 65.90
C SER A 291 -35.50 11.98 67.15
N ASN A 292 -35.35 12.59 68.32
CA ASN A 292 -35.18 11.91 69.61
C ASN A 292 -36.50 11.68 70.38
N TRP A 293 -37.64 12.16 69.87
CA TRP A 293 -38.91 12.08 70.59
C TRP A 293 -39.46 10.64 70.61
N ASP A 294 -39.69 10.11 71.82
CA ASP A 294 -40.51 8.92 72.01
C ASP A 294 -42.00 9.31 72.06
N THR A 295 -42.76 8.85 71.07
CA THR A 295 -44.19 9.09 70.96
C THR A 295 -45.04 7.88 71.38
N GLN A 296 -44.45 6.80 71.90
CA GLN A 296 -45.15 5.52 72.09
C GLN A 296 -46.34 5.57 73.08
N ASN A 297 -46.52 6.65 73.82
CA ASN A 297 -47.63 6.90 74.74
C ASN A 297 -48.61 8.00 74.28
N VAL A 298 -48.34 8.64 73.13
CA VAL A 298 -49.21 9.65 72.52
C VAL A 298 -50.45 8.96 71.93
N SER A 299 -51.63 9.48 72.26
CA SER A 299 -52.91 9.02 71.70
C SER A 299 -53.57 10.06 70.79
N VAL A 300 -53.14 11.33 70.88
CA VAL A 300 -53.70 12.45 70.11
C VAL A 300 -52.60 13.40 69.61
N MET A 301 -52.51 13.57 68.29
CA MET A 301 -51.56 14.50 67.65
C MET A 301 -52.09 15.17 66.37
N TYR A 302 -53.41 15.28 66.20
CA TYR A 302 -54.00 15.96 65.05
C TYR A 302 -53.49 17.40 64.88
N SER A 303 -53.42 17.87 63.64
CA SER A 303 -53.02 19.23 63.24
C SER A 303 -51.69 19.73 63.80
N MET A 304 -50.82 18.85 64.32
CA MET A 304 -49.64 19.23 65.10
C MET A 304 -48.71 20.21 64.38
N PHE A 305 -48.53 20.06 63.06
CA PHE A 305 -47.70 20.94 62.23
C PHE A 305 -48.52 21.72 61.19
N ALA A 306 -49.85 21.66 61.20
CA ALA A 306 -50.68 22.30 60.19
C ALA A 306 -50.34 23.80 60.07
N ASN A 307 -50.20 24.31 58.85
CA ASN A 307 -49.73 25.67 58.53
C ASN A 307 -48.31 26.04 59.03
N CYS A 308 -47.41 25.07 59.29
CA CYS A 308 -45.96 25.32 59.39
C CYS A 308 -45.35 25.63 58.01
N ARG A 309 -45.75 26.77 57.43
CA ARG A 309 -45.49 27.11 56.01
C ARG A 309 -44.02 27.24 55.63
N SER A 310 -43.11 27.48 56.58
CA SER A 310 -41.67 27.58 56.31
C SER A 310 -40.90 26.27 56.50
N LEU A 311 -41.52 25.22 57.06
CA LEU A 311 -40.87 23.96 57.41
C LEU A 311 -40.54 23.18 56.14
N LYS A 312 -39.25 22.95 55.87
CA LYS A 312 -38.79 22.32 54.61
C LYS A 312 -38.70 20.79 54.66
N SER A 313 -38.46 20.24 55.84
CA SER A 313 -38.34 18.80 56.06
C SER A 313 -38.55 18.48 57.53
N LEU A 314 -39.12 17.30 57.82
CA LEU A 314 -39.20 16.77 59.18
C LEU A 314 -38.74 15.31 59.18
N ASP A 315 -37.85 14.96 60.11
CA ASP A 315 -37.52 13.59 60.46
C ASP A 315 -38.43 13.15 61.62
N ALA A 316 -39.44 12.33 61.28
CA ALA A 316 -40.28 11.63 62.24
C ALA A 316 -40.06 10.10 62.13
N SER A 317 -38.89 9.67 61.64
CA SER A 317 -38.56 8.27 61.33
C SER A 317 -38.63 7.35 62.54
N ARG A 318 -38.37 7.88 63.76
CA ARG A 318 -38.42 7.13 65.02
C ARG A 318 -39.78 7.15 65.72
N TRP A 319 -40.74 7.92 65.23
CA TRP A 319 -42.03 8.07 65.90
C TRP A 319 -42.84 6.77 65.86
N ARG A 320 -43.39 6.43 67.02
CA ARG A 320 -44.21 5.26 67.30
C ARG A 320 -45.64 5.70 67.55
N ILE A 321 -46.51 5.42 66.58
CA ILE A 321 -47.87 5.95 66.51
C ILE A 321 -48.96 4.88 66.76
N GLU A 322 -48.60 3.68 67.24
CA GLU A 322 -49.52 2.53 67.37
C GLU A 322 -50.71 2.77 68.31
N LYS A 323 -50.65 3.81 69.16
CA LYS A 323 -51.72 4.25 70.08
C LYS A 323 -52.48 5.50 69.59
N VAL A 324 -52.07 6.12 68.50
CA VAL A 324 -52.62 7.39 68.00
C VAL A 324 -53.95 7.15 67.29
N LEU A 325 -55.01 7.80 67.75
CA LEU A 325 -56.36 7.62 67.18
C LEU A 325 -56.63 8.58 66.02
N SER A 326 -55.95 9.74 65.97
CA SER A 326 -56.10 10.73 64.90
C SER A 326 -54.76 11.40 64.56
N ILE A 327 -54.45 11.41 63.27
CA ILE A 327 -53.44 12.27 62.62
C ILE A 327 -54.10 13.23 61.61
N GLU A 328 -55.38 13.53 61.80
CA GLU A 328 -56.14 14.49 60.99
C GLU A 328 -55.34 15.76 60.72
N SER A 329 -55.28 16.17 59.45
CA SER A 329 -54.65 17.43 59.01
C SER A 329 -53.21 17.66 59.50
N LEU A 330 -52.45 16.61 59.87
CA LEU A 330 -51.17 16.72 60.57
C LEU A 330 -50.17 17.71 59.95
N PHE A 331 -49.98 17.67 58.62
CA PHE A 331 -49.12 18.57 57.85
C PHE A 331 -49.93 19.52 56.94
N ASN A 332 -51.22 19.70 57.20
CA ASN A 332 -52.11 20.46 56.31
C ASN A 332 -51.64 21.92 56.14
N GLY A 333 -51.42 22.36 54.90
CA GLY A 333 -50.91 23.70 54.59
C GLY A 333 -49.43 23.92 54.89
N CYS A 334 -48.61 22.87 55.04
CA CYS A 334 -47.15 22.97 55.07
C CYS A 334 -46.59 23.20 53.66
N THR A 335 -46.84 24.39 53.09
CA THR A 335 -46.64 24.65 51.66
C THR A 335 -45.20 24.48 51.16
N ASN A 336 -44.17 24.72 51.99
CA ASN A 336 -42.76 24.52 51.62
C ASN A 336 -42.16 23.18 52.10
N LEU A 337 -42.97 22.24 52.61
CA LEU A 337 -42.49 20.94 53.09
C LEU A 337 -42.14 20.04 51.91
N ILE A 338 -40.84 19.91 51.63
CA ILE A 338 -40.29 19.16 50.49
C ILE A 338 -40.18 17.67 50.82
N ARG A 339 -39.84 17.33 52.07
CA ARG A 339 -39.42 15.97 52.46
C ARG A 339 -40.02 15.50 53.78
N LEU A 340 -40.49 14.26 53.84
CA LEU A 340 -40.96 13.62 55.06
C LEU A 340 -40.38 12.20 55.20
N ASP A 341 -39.69 11.97 56.32
CA ASP A 341 -39.30 10.62 56.74
C ASP A 341 -40.27 10.11 57.81
N LEU A 342 -41.04 9.10 57.44
CA LEU A 342 -42.08 8.45 58.24
C LEU A 342 -41.78 6.94 58.38
N SER A 343 -40.51 6.53 58.32
CA SER A 343 -40.13 5.11 58.11
C SER A 343 -40.57 4.09 59.17
N SER A 344 -41.08 4.50 60.33
CA SER A 344 -41.65 3.60 61.36
C SER A 344 -43.18 3.71 61.53
N TRP A 345 -43.87 4.43 60.63
CA TRP A 345 -45.27 4.80 60.81
C TRP A 345 -46.24 3.68 60.39
N ASN A 346 -46.62 2.84 61.36
CA ASN A 346 -47.78 1.97 61.18
C ASN A 346 -49.09 2.74 61.41
N THR A 347 -49.85 2.96 60.32
CA THR A 347 -51.11 3.74 60.36
C THR A 347 -52.38 2.88 60.43
N VAL A 348 -52.24 1.55 60.50
CA VAL A 348 -53.35 0.58 60.36
C VAL A 348 -54.42 0.72 61.46
N ASN A 349 -54.02 1.15 62.66
CA ASN A 349 -54.92 1.34 63.80
C ASN A 349 -55.53 2.75 63.92
N VAL A 350 -55.12 3.69 63.07
CA VAL A 350 -55.49 5.11 63.20
C VAL A 350 -56.89 5.34 62.60
N GLN A 351 -57.78 5.98 63.36
CA GLN A 351 -59.20 6.08 63.00
C GLN A 351 -59.52 7.33 62.15
N ALA A 352 -58.79 8.43 62.35
CA ALA A 352 -58.93 9.65 61.57
C ALA A 352 -57.64 9.98 60.81
N LEU A 353 -57.72 9.84 59.48
CA LEU A 353 -56.59 9.82 58.54
C LEU A 353 -56.75 10.82 57.37
N TYR A 354 -57.69 11.76 57.48
CA TYR A 354 -58.02 12.69 56.39
C TYR A 354 -57.20 13.99 56.42
N GLY A 355 -56.95 14.55 55.23
CA GLY A 355 -56.32 15.86 55.04
C GLY A 355 -54.84 15.96 55.42
N VAL A 356 -54.19 14.85 55.78
CA VAL A 356 -52.81 14.74 56.29
C VAL A 356 -51.81 15.57 55.49
N PHE A 357 -51.85 15.45 54.15
CA PHE A 357 -50.93 16.12 53.22
C PHE A 357 -51.55 17.32 52.48
N GLY A 358 -52.81 17.67 52.78
CA GLY A 358 -53.54 18.68 52.00
C GLY A 358 -52.83 20.03 52.01
N GLY A 359 -52.46 20.54 50.83
CA GLY A 359 -51.70 21.80 50.71
C GLY A 359 -50.19 21.67 50.99
N CYS A 360 -49.62 20.46 51.04
CA CYS A 360 -48.16 20.24 51.00
C CYS A 360 -47.62 20.43 49.56
N GLU A 361 -47.76 21.65 49.02
CA GLU A 361 -47.51 21.97 47.61
C GLU A 361 -46.06 21.78 47.14
N ALA A 362 -45.09 21.74 48.06
CA ALA A 362 -43.69 21.45 47.75
C ALA A 362 -43.29 19.96 47.89
N LEU A 363 -44.15 19.10 48.45
CA LEU A 363 -43.77 17.72 48.83
C LEU A 363 -43.32 16.94 47.60
N ALA A 364 -42.10 16.41 47.67
CA ALA A 364 -41.41 15.77 46.55
C ALA A 364 -40.59 14.55 46.98
N GLU A 365 -40.37 14.32 48.28
CA GLU A 365 -39.72 13.14 48.84
C GLU A 365 -40.59 12.61 50.00
N LEU A 366 -41.07 11.37 49.89
CA LEU A 366 -41.87 10.70 50.94
C LEU A 366 -41.31 9.31 51.20
N LYS A 367 -40.88 9.06 52.44
CA LYS A 367 -40.24 7.81 52.85
C LYS A 367 -41.10 7.08 53.88
N ILE A 368 -41.58 5.88 53.52
CA ILE A 368 -42.65 5.14 54.21
C ILE A 368 -42.45 3.62 54.10
N THR A 369 -43.09 2.84 54.97
CA THR A 369 -43.28 1.39 54.78
C THR A 369 -44.69 1.10 54.27
N ARG A 370 -44.96 -0.16 53.89
CA ARG A 370 -46.29 -0.66 53.49
C ARG A 370 -47.44 -0.37 54.47
N ASP A 371 -47.11 -0.13 55.75
CA ASP A 371 -48.10 0.09 56.81
C ASP A 371 -48.65 1.53 56.81
N PHE A 372 -48.16 2.36 55.89
CA PHE A 372 -48.62 3.72 55.66
C PHE A 372 -49.76 3.74 54.63
N ILE A 373 -51.00 3.55 55.10
CA ILE A 373 -52.15 3.28 54.22
C ILE A 373 -52.88 4.55 53.73
N THR A 374 -52.67 5.72 54.35
CA THR A 374 -53.36 6.97 53.96
C THR A 374 -52.55 7.84 53.00
N PHE A 375 -53.20 8.28 51.94
CA PHE A 375 -52.66 9.27 51.00
C PHE A 375 -53.63 10.44 50.82
N SER A 376 -54.41 10.76 51.87
CA SER A 376 -55.49 11.75 51.83
C SER A 376 -54.96 13.15 51.50
N LEU A 377 -55.37 13.64 50.34
CA LEU A 377 -54.92 14.92 49.74
C LEU A 377 -53.40 15.00 49.56
N LEU A 378 -52.73 13.88 49.24
CA LEU A 378 -51.38 13.92 48.72
C LEU A 378 -51.33 14.72 47.41
N ARG A 379 -50.25 15.48 47.23
CA ARG A 379 -49.99 16.33 46.07
C ARG A 379 -49.99 15.55 44.74
N GLU A 380 -50.68 16.09 43.74
CA GLU A 380 -50.53 15.67 42.34
C GLU A 380 -49.21 16.15 41.72
N LEU A 381 -48.71 15.41 40.74
CA LEU A 381 -47.46 15.75 40.03
C LEU A 381 -47.52 17.17 39.42
N PRO A 382 -46.37 17.87 39.32
CA PRO A 382 -46.34 19.20 38.72
C PRO A 382 -46.82 19.19 37.26
N VAL A 383 -47.46 20.30 36.84
CA VAL A 383 -47.94 20.49 35.47
C VAL A 383 -46.79 20.37 34.48
N SER A 384 -47.02 19.70 33.35
CA SER A 384 -46.00 19.50 32.32
C SER A 384 -45.56 20.81 31.66
N GLU A 385 -44.25 20.94 31.47
CA GLU A 385 -43.63 22.12 30.86
C GLU A 385 -43.31 21.86 29.37
N ASN A 386 -42.88 22.90 28.65
CA ASN A 386 -42.39 22.80 27.27
C ASN A 386 -43.39 22.12 26.31
N ASN A 387 -44.68 22.48 26.42
CA ASN A 387 -45.80 21.90 25.65
C ASN A 387 -45.94 20.37 25.81
N GLY A 388 -45.70 19.87 27.03
CA GLY A 388 -45.78 18.44 27.36
C GLY A 388 -44.43 17.70 27.27
N LYS A 389 -43.40 18.32 26.69
CA LYS A 389 -42.08 17.67 26.49
C LYS A 389 -41.23 17.55 27.75
N THR A 390 -41.61 18.22 28.83
CA THR A 390 -41.09 17.96 30.18
C THR A 390 -42.25 17.48 31.03
N THR A 391 -42.19 16.24 31.50
CA THR A 391 -43.14 15.69 32.46
C THR A 391 -42.43 15.41 33.80
N TYR A 392 -43.20 14.94 34.77
CA TYR A 392 -42.72 14.52 36.07
C TYR A 392 -43.19 13.08 36.31
N ALA A 393 -42.59 12.38 37.26
CA ALA A 393 -43.02 11.07 37.72
C ALA A 393 -42.63 10.86 39.18
N TRP A 394 -43.36 10.03 39.92
CA TRP A 394 -42.83 9.46 41.16
C TRP A 394 -41.91 8.30 40.81
N VAL A 395 -40.74 8.26 41.43
CA VAL A 395 -39.72 7.23 41.25
C VAL A 395 -39.38 6.64 42.61
N MET A 396 -39.40 5.32 42.73
CA MET A 396 -38.98 4.59 43.93
C MET A 396 -37.45 4.52 44.03
N ASP A 397 -36.91 4.21 45.21
CA ASP A 397 -35.47 4.09 45.45
C ASP A 397 -34.82 2.82 44.87
N ASP A 398 -35.60 1.93 44.24
CA ASP A 398 -35.08 0.88 43.34
C ASP A 398 -34.51 1.46 42.02
N GLY A 399 -34.95 2.65 41.60
CA GLY A 399 -34.59 3.28 40.34
C GLY A 399 -35.24 2.68 39.08
N GLU A 400 -36.11 1.67 39.23
CA GLU A 400 -36.83 0.99 38.14
C GLU A 400 -38.34 1.24 38.19
N THR A 401 -38.93 1.37 39.38
CA THR A 401 -40.36 1.57 39.57
C THR A 401 -40.72 3.05 39.45
N VAL A 402 -41.46 3.37 38.37
CA VAL A 402 -41.85 4.72 37.97
C VAL A 402 -43.36 4.82 37.81
N TYR A 403 -43.95 5.91 38.27
CA TYR A 403 -45.38 6.22 38.16
C TYR A 403 -45.60 7.60 37.52
N ASP A 404 -46.32 7.66 36.39
CA ASP A 404 -46.60 8.90 35.65
C ASP A 404 -47.76 9.73 36.29
N SER A 405 -48.30 9.29 37.45
CA SER A 405 -49.27 10.03 38.27
C SER A 405 -49.16 9.72 39.79
N THR A 406 -49.66 10.60 40.66
CA THR A 406 -49.75 10.32 42.11
C THR A 406 -50.73 9.18 42.40
N SER A 407 -51.83 9.10 41.66
CA SER A 407 -52.82 8.02 41.80
C SER A 407 -52.23 6.63 41.51
N GLU A 408 -51.35 6.50 40.51
CA GLU A 408 -50.63 5.25 40.23
C GLU A 408 -49.61 4.91 41.31
N MET A 409 -48.88 5.89 41.85
CA MET A 409 -47.93 5.67 42.94
C MET A 409 -48.62 5.12 44.19
N VAL A 410 -49.76 5.72 44.58
CA VAL A 410 -50.58 5.25 45.71
C VAL A 410 -51.09 3.82 45.48
N ALA A 411 -51.63 3.54 44.28
CA ALA A 411 -52.10 2.21 43.93
C ALA A 411 -50.96 1.18 43.92
N GLY A 412 -49.77 1.56 43.45
CA GLY A 412 -48.56 0.75 43.49
C GLY A 412 -48.13 0.42 44.91
N HIS A 413 -48.05 1.42 45.79
CA HIS A 413 -47.73 1.26 47.21
C HIS A 413 -48.66 0.25 47.90
N HIS A 414 -49.98 0.35 47.67
CA HIS A 414 -50.97 -0.59 48.21
C HIS A 414 -50.83 -2.04 47.68
N THR A 415 -49.96 -2.31 46.70
CA THR A 415 -49.66 -3.67 46.21
C THR A 415 -48.34 -4.27 46.73
N LEU A 416 -47.55 -3.50 47.50
CA LEU A 416 -46.27 -3.96 48.08
C LEU A 416 -46.43 -5.21 48.95
N ARG A 417 -45.39 -6.06 48.95
CA ARG A 417 -45.41 -7.40 49.56
C ARG A 417 -44.38 -7.60 50.65
N ASP A 418 -43.24 -6.94 50.50
CA ASP A 418 -42.18 -6.78 51.48
C ASP A 418 -42.54 -5.72 52.53
N ASP A 419 -41.78 -5.72 53.63
CA ASP A 419 -41.92 -4.80 54.76
C ASP A 419 -40.80 -3.73 54.77
N ALA A 420 -40.21 -3.44 53.60
CA ALA A 420 -39.11 -2.48 53.49
C ALA A 420 -39.60 -1.03 53.61
N VAL A 421 -38.63 -0.15 53.88
CA VAL A 421 -38.81 1.30 53.80
C VAL A 421 -38.49 1.72 52.37
N HIS A 422 -39.46 2.35 51.70
CA HIS A 422 -39.36 2.84 50.33
C HIS A 422 -39.39 4.37 50.29
N THR A 423 -38.58 4.97 49.42
CA THR A 423 -38.43 6.42 49.25
C THR A 423 -38.97 6.84 47.89
N TYR A 424 -40.16 7.44 47.88
CA TYR A 424 -40.79 7.97 46.67
C TYR A 424 -40.32 9.40 46.41
N THR A 425 -39.71 9.64 45.24
CA THR A 425 -39.18 10.95 44.84
C THR A 425 -39.85 11.44 43.55
N ILE A 426 -40.35 12.68 43.53
CA ILE A 426 -40.77 13.33 42.28
C ILE A 426 -39.53 13.69 41.47
N GLN A 427 -39.34 13.06 40.31
CA GLN A 427 -38.25 13.37 39.38
C GLN A 427 -38.79 13.98 38.08
N ARG A 428 -38.02 14.90 37.49
CA ARG A 428 -38.32 15.51 36.19
C ARG A 428 -37.80 14.62 35.06
N GLN A 429 -38.57 14.49 33.99
CA GLN A 429 -38.23 13.74 32.78
C GLN A 429 -38.47 14.59 31.52
N HIS A 430 -37.63 14.40 30.51
CA HIS A 430 -37.60 15.17 29.27
C HIS A 430 -37.71 14.26 28.04
N GLU A 431 -38.47 14.69 27.04
CA GLU A 431 -38.48 14.06 25.72
C GLU A 431 -37.21 14.42 24.93
N VAL A 432 -36.55 13.40 24.39
CA VAL A 432 -35.47 13.55 23.42
C VAL A 432 -35.87 12.89 22.11
N ALA A 433 -36.05 13.73 21.08
CA ALA A 433 -36.41 13.32 19.73
C ALA A 433 -35.17 13.16 18.83
N PHE A 434 -35.33 12.41 17.74
CA PHE A 434 -34.27 12.14 16.77
C PHE A 434 -34.68 12.65 15.38
N ASP A 435 -33.95 13.63 14.84
CA ASP A 435 -34.07 14.12 13.46
C ASP A 435 -33.04 13.41 12.57
N THR A 436 -33.47 12.54 11.66
CA THR A 436 -32.58 11.81 10.76
C THR A 436 -31.97 12.65 9.64
N ASP A 437 -32.31 13.95 9.53
CA ASP A 437 -31.85 14.84 8.46
C ASP A 437 -32.08 14.27 7.05
N GLY A 438 -33.25 13.65 6.84
CA GLY A 438 -33.61 12.98 5.59
C GLY A 438 -33.02 11.57 5.40
N GLY A 439 -32.39 10.98 6.42
CA GLY A 439 -32.15 9.54 6.49
C GLY A 439 -33.42 8.75 6.83
N THR A 440 -33.42 7.45 6.52
CA THR A 440 -34.53 6.52 6.82
C THR A 440 -34.62 6.15 8.30
N ASP A 441 -35.65 5.39 8.69
CA ASP A 441 -35.72 4.62 9.94
C ASP A 441 -35.55 5.46 11.23
N THR A 442 -36.26 6.59 11.31
CA THR A 442 -36.24 7.51 12.44
C THR A 442 -36.49 6.81 13.79
N PRO A 443 -35.56 6.89 14.76
CA PRO A 443 -35.74 6.27 16.07
C PRO A 443 -36.93 6.83 16.85
N ALA A 444 -37.48 6.00 17.74
CA ALA A 444 -38.48 6.43 18.69
C ALA A 444 -37.92 7.50 19.66
N MET A 445 -38.77 8.46 20.04
CA MET A 445 -38.47 9.42 21.09
C MET A 445 -38.23 8.71 22.43
N GLN A 446 -37.22 9.14 23.18
CA GLN A 446 -36.92 8.62 24.52
C GLN A 446 -37.33 9.65 25.58
N LYS A 447 -38.07 9.23 26.61
CA LYS A 447 -38.16 9.99 27.87
C LYS A 447 -36.90 9.70 28.70
N VAL A 448 -36.20 10.74 29.16
CA VAL A 448 -34.98 10.63 29.97
C VAL A 448 -35.08 11.54 31.20
N PHE A 449 -34.80 11.01 32.39
CA PHE A 449 -34.80 11.82 33.62
C PHE A 449 -33.72 12.91 33.59
N GLU A 450 -33.99 14.04 34.25
CA GLU A 450 -33.10 15.19 34.31
C GLU A 450 -31.75 14.82 34.96
N ASN A 451 -30.65 15.22 34.33
CA ASN A 451 -29.27 14.82 34.66
C ASN A 451 -29.02 13.29 34.58
N LYS A 452 -29.78 12.55 33.77
CA LYS A 452 -29.44 11.19 33.35
C LYS A 452 -28.95 11.18 31.90
N LYS A 453 -28.18 10.13 31.57
CA LYS A 453 -27.66 9.88 30.23
C LYS A 453 -28.76 9.29 29.34
N ILE A 454 -28.73 9.66 28.07
CA ILE A 454 -29.60 9.09 27.04
C ILE A 454 -28.98 7.79 26.49
N THR A 455 -29.82 6.81 26.17
CA THR A 455 -29.39 5.56 25.53
C THR A 455 -29.18 5.78 24.03
N ASP A 456 -28.10 5.27 23.45
CA ASP A 456 -27.90 5.28 22.00
C ASP A 456 -29.05 4.51 21.32
N PRO A 457 -29.80 5.10 20.37
CA PRO A 457 -30.85 4.39 19.62
C PRO A 457 -30.32 3.26 18.71
N ALA A 458 -29.00 3.04 18.63
CA ALA A 458 -28.34 2.07 17.75
C ALA A 458 -28.76 2.25 16.28
N TYR A 459 -28.77 3.51 15.82
CA TYR A 459 -29.36 3.91 14.55
C TYR A 459 -28.68 3.25 13.34
N SER A 460 -29.47 2.48 12.59
CA SER A 460 -29.03 1.75 11.39
C SER A 460 -29.68 2.26 10.09
N GLY A 461 -30.30 3.44 10.12
CA GLY A 461 -30.95 4.03 8.95
C GLY A 461 -29.94 4.54 7.92
N THR A 462 -30.41 4.78 6.70
CA THR A 462 -29.57 5.13 5.55
C THR A 462 -29.95 6.47 4.94
N LYS A 463 -28.97 7.17 4.36
CA LYS A 463 -29.19 8.39 3.56
C LYS A 463 -28.41 8.24 2.27
N LYS A 464 -29.07 8.47 1.13
CA LYS A 464 -28.43 8.24 -0.18
C LYS A 464 -27.12 9.04 -0.28
N GLN A 465 -26.07 8.42 -0.82
CA GLN A 465 -24.76 9.04 -1.09
C GLN A 465 -23.98 9.49 0.17
N ASN A 466 -24.46 9.13 1.37
CA ASN A 466 -23.87 9.53 2.65
C ASN A 466 -23.76 8.35 3.63
N THR A 467 -22.78 8.41 4.52
CA THR A 467 -22.60 7.52 5.67
C THR A 467 -22.98 8.24 6.96
N PHE A 468 -23.57 7.50 7.92
CA PHE A 468 -23.92 8.03 9.23
C PHE A 468 -22.68 8.04 10.14
N ILE A 469 -22.39 9.17 10.78
CA ILE A 469 -21.19 9.35 11.62
C ILE A 469 -21.50 9.77 13.06
N GLY A 470 -22.76 9.64 13.49
CA GLY A 470 -23.19 9.91 14.87
C GLY A 470 -24.29 10.96 14.98
N TRP A 471 -24.73 11.20 16.22
CA TRP A 471 -25.73 12.22 16.55
C TRP A 471 -25.07 13.54 16.95
N THR A 472 -25.75 14.66 16.71
CA THR A 472 -25.32 16.00 17.12
C THR A 472 -26.43 16.76 17.83
N LEU A 473 -26.06 17.68 18.71
CA LEU A 473 -26.95 18.71 19.25
C LEU A 473 -26.33 20.08 18.98
N ASN A 474 -27.08 20.98 18.33
CA ASN A 474 -26.60 22.30 17.92
C ASN A 474 -25.27 22.26 17.12
N GLY A 475 -25.06 21.20 16.33
CA GLY A 475 -23.85 20.97 15.54
C GLY A 475 -22.67 20.36 16.30
N GLN A 476 -22.76 20.16 17.62
CA GLN A 476 -21.73 19.47 18.41
C GLN A 476 -22.02 17.97 18.49
N PRO A 477 -21.03 17.07 18.32
CA PRO A 477 -21.22 15.62 18.48
C PRO A 477 -21.72 15.22 19.87
N VAL A 478 -22.55 14.18 19.92
CA VAL A 478 -23.08 13.59 21.16
C VAL A 478 -22.36 12.28 21.47
N ASP A 479 -21.71 12.23 22.64
CA ASP A 479 -21.19 11.00 23.24
C ASP A 479 -22.21 10.47 24.26
N PHE A 480 -22.91 9.38 23.90
CA PHE A 480 -23.91 8.73 24.75
C PHE A 480 -23.33 8.16 26.06
N THR A 481 -22.01 8.01 26.19
CA THR A 481 -21.37 7.57 27.44
C THR A 481 -21.21 8.70 28.47
N THR A 482 -21.29 9.97 28.03
CA THR A 482 -21.13 11.15 28.91
C THR A 482 -22.27 12.17 28.85
N PHE A 483 -23.08 12.19 27.79
CA PHE A 483 -24.06 13.25 27.54
C PHE A 483 -25.32 13.09 28.40
N GLU A 484 -25.60 14.07 29.25
CA GLU A 484 -26.73 14.11 30.18
C GLU A 484 -27.81 15.10 29.75
N ILE A 485 -29.08 14.71 29.94
CA ILE A 485 -30.25 15.46 29.49
C ILE A 485 -30.71 16.44 30.57
N THR A 486 -30.69 17.74 30.25
CA THR A 486 -31.07 18.85 31.16
C THR A 486 -32.28 19.65 30.66
N ARG A 487 -32.84 19.26 29.51
CA ARG A 487 -34.02 19.89 28.86
C ARG A 487 -34.47 19.05 27.66
N PRO A 488 -35.72 19.22 27.18
CA PRO A 488 -36.18 18.57 25.97
C PRO A 488 -35.30 18.95 24.78
N SER A 489 -34.93 17.95 23.99
CA SER A 489 -33.88 18.09 22.98
C SER A 489 -34.25 17.36 21.69
N THR A 490 -33.71 17.83 20.56
CA THR A 490 -33.75 17.07 19.30
C THR A 490 -32.32 16.79 18.89
N LEU A 491 -31.91 15.52 18.93
CA LEU A 491 -30.62 15.10 18.40
C LEU A 491 -30.76 14.95 16.89
N LYS A 492 -29.83 15.53 16.13
CA LYS A 492 -29.83 15.52 14.68
C LYS A 492 -28.73 14.63 14.12
N ALA A 493 -29.08 13.74 13.20
CA ALA A 493 -28.15 12.80 12.58
C ALA A 493 -27.11 13.55 11.76
N HIS A 494 -25.84 13.24 11.99
CA HIS A 494 -24.71 13.81 11.29
C HIS A 494 -24.23 12.85 10.20
N TRP A 495 -24.06 13.39 9.01
CA TRP A 495 -23.84 12.65 7.78
C TRP A 495 -22.57 13.15 7.09
N ARG A 496 -21.75 12.22 6.61
CA ARG A 496 -20.60 12.49 5.75
C ARG A 496 -20.89 11.94 4.36
N THR A 497 -20.41 12.58 3.30
CA THR A 497 -20.42 11.95 1.96
C THR A 497 -19.60 10.66 1.96
N ILE A 498 -20.02 9.69 1.15
CA ILE A 498 -19.37 8.38 1.09
C ILE A 498 -17.89 8.51 0.68
N GLN A 499 -16.99 7.84 1.40
CA GLN A 499 -15.54 7.83 1.14
C GLN A 499 -15.13 6.47 0.56
N TYR A 500 -14.36 6.47 -0.53
CA TYR A 500 -13.83 5.26 -1.17
C TYR A 500 -12.40 5.48 -1.68
N ALA A 501 -11.67 4.39 -1.92
CA ALA A 501 -10.31 4.42 -2.44
C ALA A 501 -10.23 3.86 -3.87
N VAL A 502 -9.31 4.38 -4.67
CA VAL A 502 -8.93 3.84 -5.98
C VAL A 502 -7.56 3.19 -5.85
N ARG A 503 -7.49 1.88 -6.12
CA ARG A 503 -6.23 1.13 -6.13
C ARG A 503 -5.71 0.99 -7.56
N PHE A 504 -4.49 1.47 -7.80
CA PHE A 504 -3.83 1.32 -9.09
C PHE A 504 -3.08 -0.02 -9.15
N ASN A 505 -3.57 -0.93 -9.97
CA ASN A 505 -3.00 -2.26 -10.14
C ASN A 505 -2.17 -2.33 -11.43
N LYS A 506 -0.86 -2.56 -11.29
CA LYS A 506 0.09 -2.65 -12.42
C LYS A 506 -0.16 -3.78 -13.42
N ASN A 507 -1.03 -4.73 -13.09
CA ASN A 507 -1.28 -5.93 -13.89
C ASN A 507 0.04 -6.68 -14.14
N ASN A 508 0.46 -6.92 -15.39
CA ASN A 508 1.77 -7.53 -15.69
C ASN A 508 2.94 -6.52 -15.77
N GLY A 509 2.77 -5.30 -15.25
CA GLY A 509 3.83 -4.28 -15.14
C GLY A 509 4.63 -4.36 -13.83
N ALA A 510 5.60 -3.45 -13.69
CA ALA A 510 6.47 -3.28 -12.54
C ALA A 510 6.35 -1.86 -11.95
N GLY A 511 6.82 -1.70 -10.71
CA GLY A 511 6.67 -0.48 -9.90
C GLY A 511 5.63 -0.60 -8.78
N ALA A 512 5.35 0.54 -8.16
CA ALA A 512 4.36 0.75 -7.09
C ALA A 512 3.67 2.11 -7.28
N MET A 513 2.40 2.21 -6.89
CA MET A 513 1.63 3.45 -6.78
C MET A 513 0.86 3.39 -5.45
N ALA A 514 0.56 4.55 -4.85
CA ALA A 514 -0.30 4.62 -3.68
C ALA A 514 -1.78 4.55 -4.09
N ASP A 515 -2.62 4.03 -3.21
CA ASP A 515 -4.08 4.14 -3.35
C ASP A 515 -4.51 5.61 -3.17
N GLN A 516 -5.53 6.02 -3.90
CA GLN A 516 -5.99 7.42 -3.95
C GLN A 516 -7.42 7.54 -3.41
N GLU A 517 -7.61 8.35 -2.37
CA GLU A 517 -8.93 8.57 -1.75
C GLU A 517 -9.81 9.56 -2.55
N PHE A 518 -11.10 9.30 -2.54
CA PHE A 518 -12.16 10.12 -3.15
C PHE A 518 -13.38 10.21 -2.22
N PHE A 519 -14.10 11.32 -2.31
CA PHE A 519 -15.44 11.45 -1.75
C PHE A 519 -16.52 11.42 -2.83
N TYR A 520 -17.69 10.87 -2.50
CA TYR A 520 -18.85 10.91 -3.38
C TYR A 520 -19.27 12.36 -3.65
N GLY A 521 -19.44 12.73 -4.92
CA GLY A 521 -19.71 14.09 -5.38
C GLY A 521 -18.45 14.89 -5.73
N GLU A 522 -17.25 14.42 -5.37
CA GLU A 522 -15.97 15.01 -5.76
C GLU A 522 -15.65 14.75 -7.24
N GLU A 523 -15.05 15.73 -7.92
CA GLU A 523 -14.36 15.54 -9.21
C GLU A 523 -12.86 15.67 -8.96
N LYS A 524 -12.11 14.60 -9.24
CA LYS A 524 -10.68 14.49 -8.88
C LYS A 524 -9.93 13.70 -9.95
N THR A 525 -8.72 14.13 -10.26
CA THR A 525 -7.88 13.54 -11.31
C THR A 525 -7.19 12.27 -10.81
N LEU A 526 -7.27 11.17 -11.57
CA LEU A 526 -6.49 9.96 -11.31
C LEU A 526 -4.98 10.28 -11.32
N THR A 527 -4.25 9.73 -10.37
CA THR A 527 -2.79 9.84 -10.30
C THR A 527 -2.18 9.28 -11.60
N PRO A 528 -1.28 10.02 -12.28
CA PRO A 528 -0.64 9.54 -13.51
C PRO A 528 0.11 8.22 -13.32
N ASN A 529 0.10 7.37 -14.35
CA ASN A 529 0.70 6.05 -14.31
C ASN A 529 2.22 6.11 -14.07
N ALA A 530 2.66 5.62 -12.91
CA ALA A 530 4.07 5.42 -12.58
C ALA A 530 4.58 4.00 -12.89
N PHE A 531 3.72 3.08 -13.36
CA PHE A 531 4.14 1.73 -13.70
C PHE A 531 4.86 1.65 -15.05
N VAL A 532 5.78 0.70 -15.18
CA VAL A 532 6.53 0.41 -16.40
C VAL A 532 6.43 -1.07 -16.77
N ARG A 533 6.45 -1.39 -18.06
CA ARG A 533 6.47 -2.77 -18.57
C ARG A 533 7.37 -2.86 -19.80
N THR A 534 8.54 -3.47 -19.64
CA THR A 534 9.56 -3.58 -20.71
C THR A 534 8.95 -4.15 -22.00
N GLY A 535 9.10 -3.42 -23.11
CA GLY A 535 8.52 -3.78 -24.41
C GLY A 535 7.08 -3.32 -24.66
N TYR A 536 6.48 -2.54 -23.76
CA TYR A 536 5.09 -2.05 -23.88
C TYR A 536 4.99 -0.57 -23.48
N THR A 537 4.02 0.14 -24.06
CA THR A 537 3.50 1.41 -23.54
C THR A 537 2.27 1.17 -22.67
N PHE A 538 2.05 2.06 -21.69
CA PHE A 538 0.76 2.15 -21.01
C PHE A 538 -0.32 2.57 -22.01
N LYS A 539 -1.50 1.95 -21.95
CA LYS A 539 -2.63 2.22 -22.85
C LYS A 539 -3.72 3.00 -22.14
N ASN A 540 -4.25 2.43 -21.06
CA ASN A 540 -5.31 3.00 -20.22
C ASN A 540 -5.50 2.15 -18.95
N TRP A 541 -6.26 2.69 -18.00
CA TRP A 541 -6.82 1.93 -16.88
C TRP A 541 -8.11 1.22 -17.30
N ASN A 542 -8.36 0.02 -16.78
CA ASN A 542 -9.61 -0.73 -16.98
C ASN A 542 -10.07 -1.36 -15.65
N THR A 543 -11.39 -1.53 -15.45
CA THR A 543 -11.94 -2.12 -14.22
C THR A 543 -11.71 -3.65 -14.09
N ARG A 544 -11.07 -4.30 -15.06
CA ARG A 544 -10.68 -5.72 -15.01
C ARG A 544 -9.24 -5.94 -15.51
N ALA A 545 -8.55 -6.92 -14.92
CA ALA A 545 -7.19 -7.30 -15.32
C ALA A 545 -7.08 -7.76 -16.77
N ASP A 546 -8.13 -8.43 -17.29
CA ASP A 546 -8.23 -8.95 -18.66
C ASP A 546 -8.61 -7.90 -19.72
N GLY A 547 -8.79 -6.64 -19.31
CA GLY A 547 -9.20 -5.55 -20.20
C GLY A 547 -10.64 -5.65 -20.70
N GLN A 548 -11.45 -6.59 -20.20
CA GLN A 548 -12.85 -6.77 -20.56
C GLN A 548 -13.81 -5.97 -19.67
N GLY A 549 -13.30 -5.05 -18.83
CA GLY A 549 -14.12 -4.11 -18.08
C GLY A 549 -14.79 -3.13 -19.02
N THR A 550 -16.09 -2.86 -18.79
CA THR A 550 -16.90 -1.96 -19.61
C THR A 550 -16.46 -0.49 -19.56
N THR A 551 -15.67 -0.13 -18.56
CA THR A 551 -15.24 1.25 -18.32
C THR A 551 -13.71 1.32 -18.33
N THR A 552 -13.18 2.29 -19.09
CA THR A 552 -11.75 2.59 -19.17
C THR A 552 -11.49 4.05 -18.88
N TYR A 553 -10.35 4.34 -18.24
CA TYR A 553 -9.92 5.71 -17.94
C TYR A 553 -8.55 5.96 -18.56
N ASN A 554 -8.40 7.10 -19.23
CA ASN A 554 -7.12 7.54 -19.76
C ASN A 554 -6.14 7.88 -18.64
N ASP A 555 -4.86 7.98 -18.96
CA ASP A 555 -3.87 8.44 -17.98
C ASP A 555 -4.17 9.88 -17.55
N GLY A 556 -4.05 10.17 -16.25
CA GLY A 556 -4.39 11.49 -15.70
C GLY A 556 -5.84 11.95 -15.93
N GLN A 557 -6.81 11.04 -16.09
CA GLN A 557 -8.21 11.42 -16.33
C GLN A 557 -8.92 11.96 -15.07
N LEU A 558 -9.72 13.02 -15.24
CA LEU A 558 -10.69 13.50 -14.24
C LEU A 558 -11.86 12.52 -14.10
N VAL A 559 -12.14 12.08 -12.87
CA VAL A 559 -13.19 11.09 -12.56
C VAL A 559 -14.01 11.50 -11.32
N LYS A 560 -15.18 10.88 -11.19
CA LYS A 560 -16.21 11.15 -10.16
C LYS A 560 -17.04 9.88 -9.91
N ASN A 561 -17.49 9.68 -8.67
CA ASN A 561 -18.43 8.63 -8.25
C ASN A 561 -18.10 7.22 -8.77
N LEU A 562 -16.87 6.74 -8.52
CA LEU A 562 -16.43 5.41 -8.95
C LEU A 562 -17.02 4.27 -8.12
N SER A 563 -17.50 4.56 -6.90
CA SER A 563 -18.32 3.67 -6.07
C SER A 563 -19.43 4.45 -5.37
N GLU A 564 -20.48 3.74 -4.95
CA GLU A 564 -21.55 4.23 -4.06
C GLU A 564 -21.51 3.53 -2.69
N ILE A 565 -20.39 2.88 -2.34
CA ILE A 565 -20.22 2.06 -1.13
C ILE A 565 -19.12 2.66 -0.23
N GLU A 566 -19.41 2.76 1.07
CA GLU A 566 -18.48 3.28 2.08
C GLU A 566 -17.30 2.34 2.32
N GLY A 567 -16.08 2.88 2.27
CA GLY A 567 -14.83 2.12 2.48
C GLY A 567 -14.43 1.20 1.32
N ASP A 568 -15.11 1.29 0.17
CA ASP A 568 -14.86 0.44 -0.99
C ASP A 568 -13.52 0.75 -1.68
N GLN A 569 -12.96 -0.25 -2.37
CA GLN A 569 -11.63 -0.20 -2.99
C GLN A 569 -11.73 -0.54 -4.48
N VAL A 570 -11.87 0.50 -5.30
CA VAL A 570 -12.04 0.39 -6.75
C VAL A 570 -10.69 0.07 -7.41
N ASP A 571 -10.51 -1.18 -7.83
CA ASP A 571 -9.33 -1.61 -8.59
C ASP A 571 -9.35 -1.07 -10.04
N LEU A 572 -8.28 -0.36 -10.41
CA LEU A 572 -7.98 0.04 -11.77
C LEU A 572 -6.73 -0.68 -12.29
N TYR A 573 -6.91 -1.56 -13.27
CA TYR A 573 -5.85 -2.38 -13.84
C TYR A 573 -5.20 -1.69 -15.04
N ALA A 574 -3.88 -1.54 -15.00
CA ALA A 574 -3.08 -1.03 -16.10
C ALA A 574 -3.16 -1.97 -17.31
N GLN A 575 -3.58 -1.43 -18.45
CA GLN A 575 -3.60 -2.10 -19.74
C GLN A 575 -2.42 -1.62 -20.59
N TRP A 576 -1.88 -2.52 -21.40
CA TRP A 576 -0.57 -2.37 -22.02
C TRP A 576 -0.65 -2.63 -23.52
N HIS A 577 0.05 -1.84 -24.33
CA HIS A 577 0.18 -2.05 -25.78
C HIS A 577 1.63 -2.40 -26.13
N PRO A 578 1.90 -3.50 -26.88
CA PRO A 578 3.26 -3.83 -27.28
C PRO A 578 3.89 -2.71 -28.11
N ILE A 579 5.15 -2.39 -27.83
CA ILE A 579 5.94 -1.48 -28.67
C ILE A 579 6.33 -2.23 -29.95
N THR A 580 6.10 -1.58 -31.09
CA THR A 580 6.58 -2.03 -32.40
C THR A 580 7.99 -1.47 -32.65
N TYR A 581 8.94 -2.38 -32.82
CA TYR A 581 10.33 -2.11 -33.16
C TYR A 581 10.59 -2.40 -34.64
N LYS A 582 11.62 -1.77 -35.20
CA LYS A 582 12.06 -1.94 -36.59
C LYS A 582 13.30 -2.83 -36.72
N VAL A 583 13.45 -3.41 -37.90
CA VAL A 583 14.70 -3.96 -38.41
C VAL A 583 15.02 -3.25 -39.73
N THR A 584 16.13 -2.50 -39.74
CA THR A 584 16.69 -1.85 -40.93
C THR A 584 17.79 -2.73 -41.54
N PHE A 585 17.97 -2.64 -42.86
CA PHE A 585 18.82 -3.54 -43.63
C PHE A 585 19.77 -2.78 -44.57
N ASP A 586 21.07 -2.73 -44.24
CA ASP A 586 22.10 -2.34 -45.20
C ASP A 586 22.54 -3.55 -46.03
N SER A 587 22.02 -3.66 -47.25
CA SER A 587 22.40 -4.70 -48.21
C SER A 587 23.87 -4.65 -48.66
N ALA A 588 24.67 -3.66 -48.24
CA ALA A 588 26.12 -3.56 -48.46
C ALA A 588 26.50 -3.79 -49.93
N GLY A 589 25.87 -3.04 -50.84
CA GLY A 589 26.06 -3.15 -52.29
C GLY A 589 25.28 -4.28 -52.99
N GLY A 590 24.45 -5.04 -52.27
CA GLY A 590 23.41 -5.90 -52.84
C GLY A 590 22.07 -5.17 -53.07
N THR A 591 21.08 -5.88 -53.61
CA THR A 591 19.71 -5.38 -53.79
C THR A 591 19.09 -4.91 -52.48
N SER A 592 18.41 -3.75 -52.50
CA SER A 592 17.71 -3.18 -51.34
C SER A 592 16.72 -4.14 -50.71
N THR A 593 16.75 -4.26 -49.37
CA THR A 593 15.84 -5.10 -48.59
C THR A 593 14.85 -4.20 -47.84
N PRO A 594 13.53 -4.43 -47.90
CA PRO A 594 12.57 -3.58 -47.19
C PRO A 594 12.68 -3.76 -45.66
N GLU A 595 12.41 -2.69 -44.92
CA GLU A 595 12.30 -2.75 -43.46
C GLU A 595 11.30 -3.84 -43.02
N GLN A 596 11.60 -4.49 -41.91
CA GLN A 596 10.65 -5.35 -41.20
C GLN A 596 10.34 -4.76 -39.82
N SER A 597 9.22 -5.14 -39.23
CA SER A 597 8.85 -4.73 -37.88
C SER A 597 8.48 -5.94 -37.02
N TYR A 598 8.62 -5.78 -35.70
CA TYR A 598 8.39 -6.83 -34.72
C TYR A 598 7.95 -6.22 -33.38
N THR A 599 7.44 -7.06 -32.47
CA THR A 599 7.14 -6.64 -31.08
C THR A 599 7.79 -7.61 -30.11
N ILE A 600 7.85 -7.24 -28.82
CA ILE A 600 8.28 -8.16 -27.76
C ILE A 600 7.45 -9.47 -27.74
N GLU A 601 6.21 -9.45 -28.23
CA GLU A 601 5.33 -10.62 -28.32
C GLU A 601 5.51 -11.45 -29.61
N GLN A 602 5.94 -10.81 -30.70
CA GLN A 602 6.07 -11.39 -32.04
C GLN A 602 7.38 -10.96 -32.71
N GLY A 603 8.41 -11.80 -32.59
CA GLY A 603 9.70 -11.65 -33.29
C GLY A 603 9.66 -12.11 -34.76
N ILE A 604 10.72 -11.82 -35.51
CA ILE A 604 10.88 -12.16 -36.93
C ILE A 604 11.60 -13.51 -37.09
N LYS A 605 10.94 -14.50 -37.70
CA LYS A 605 11.50 -15.86 -37.86
C LYS A 605 12.57 -16.00 -38.95
N THR A 606 12.52 -15.16 -39.99
CA THR A 606 13.39 -15.22 -41.17
C THR A 606 13.45 -13.85 -41.84
N PHE A 607 14.65 -13.37 -42.13
CA PHE A 607 14.86 -12.17 -42.95
C PHE A 607 14.81 -12.49 -44.44
N ALA A 608 14.49 -11.49 -45.27
CA ALA A 608 14.64 -11.61 -46.72
C ALA A 608 16.14 -11.66 -47.12
N THR A 609 16.47 -12.40 -48.17
CA THR A 609 17.86 -12.55 -48.65
C THR A 609 18.13 -11.63 -49.85
N PRO A 610 19.07 -10.67 -49.75
CA PRO A 610 19.45 -9.83 -50.87
C PRO A 610 20.32 -10.61 -51.88
N THR A 611 20.53 -10.03 -53.05
CA THR A 611 21.44 -10.56 -54.07
C THR A 611 22.49 -9.52 -54.48
N ARG A 612 23.71 -9.95 -54.81
CA ARG A 612 24.81 -9.09 -55.28
C ARG A 612 25.58 -9.84 -56.37
N PRO A 613 25.52 -9.41 -57.66
CA PRO A 613 26.16 -10.12 -58.77
C PRO A 613 27.66 -10.36 -58.52
N GLY A 614 28.10 -11.61 -58.68
CA GLY A 614 29.48 -12.02 -58.42
C GLY A 614 29.83 -12.36 -56.96
N TYR A 615 28.86 -12.37 -56.03
CA TYR A 615 29.09 -12.68 -54.61
C TYR A 615 28.04 -13.65 -54.05
N THR A 616 28.45 -14.48 -53.10
CA THR A 616 27.57 -15.31 -52.27
C THR A 616 27.23 -14.57 -50.97
N PHE A 617 25.93 -14.47 -50.66
CA PHE A 617 25.44 -13.89 -49.41
C PHE A 617 25.81 -14.77 -48.20
N GLN A 618 26.44 -14.18 -47.18
CA GLN A 618 26.90 -14.87 -45.97
C GLN A 618 25.97 -14.67 -44.76
N GLY A 619 24.85 -13.96 -44.95
CA GLY A 619 23.88 -13.64 -43.91
C GLY A 619 23.88 -12.16 -43.50
N TRP A 620 22.91 -11.84 -42.64
CA TRP A 620 22.77 -10.56 -41.97
C TRP A 620 23.57 -10.55 -40.67
N TYR A 621 24.16 -9.41 -40.33
CA TYR A 621 25.01 -9.25 -39.13
C TYR A 621 24.67 -7.94 -38.42
N ALA A 622 24.50 -8.02 -37.10
CA ALA A 622 24.69 -6.87 -36.22
C ALA A 622 26.16 -6.86 -35.80
N GLU A 623 26.88 -5.77 -36.10
CA GLU A 623 28.33 -5.66 -35.90
C GLU A 623 29.11 -6.87 -36.50
N ASN A 624 29.55 -7.79 -35.63
CA ASN A 624 30.28 -9.01 -35.98
C ASN A 624 29.49 -10.31 -35.72
N LYS A 625 28.29 -10.25 -35.15
CA LYS A 625 27.45 -11.42 -34.87
C LYS A 625 26.44 -11.65 -35.99
N LYS A 626 26.41 -12.86 -36.55
CA LYS A 626 25.38 -13.27 -37.52
C LYS A 626 24.01 -13.32 -36.82
N ILE A 627 23.02 -12.67 -37.41
CA ILE A 627 21.63 -12.68 -36.93
C ILE A 627 20.79 -13.35 -38.02
N GLU A 628 20.04 -14.39 -37.65
CA GLU A 628 19.22 -15.19 -38.58
C GLU A 628 17.71 -15.00 -38.34
N LYS A 629 17.36 -14.53 -37.15
CA LYS A 629 16.00 -14.25 -36.67
C LYS A 629 16.05 -13.28 -35.49
N ILE A 630 14.93 -12.62 -35.20
CA ILE A 630 14.66 -11.91 -33.95
C ILE A 630 13.73 -12.78 -33.09
N GLU A 631 14.13 -13.08 -31.85
CA GLU A 631 13.36 -13.95 -30.96
C GLU A 631 12.18 -13.20 -30.31
N LYS A 632 11.16 -13.95 -29.87
CA LYS A 632 10.15 -13.40 -28.95
C LYS A 632 10.86 -13.00 -27.64
N GLY A 633 10.54 -11.81 -27.12
CA GLY A 633 11.21 -11.22 -25.96
C GLY A 633 12.28 -10.18 -26.29
N SER A 634 12.70 -10.04 -27.55
CA SER A 634 13.61 -8.96 -27.99
C SER A 634 12.92 -7.58 -27.96
N THR A 635 13.72 -6.52 -27.80
CA THR A 635 13.25 -5.12 -27.74
C THR A 635 14.29 -4.15 -28.32
N GLY A 636 13.84 -3.04 -28.90
CA GLY A 636 14.69 -1.98 -29.44
C GLY A 636 15.02 -2.19 -30.92
N ASP A 637 15.05 -1.12 -31.71
CA ASP A 637 15.29 -1.19 -33.15
C ASP A 637 16.65 -1.85 -33.46
N GLN A 638 16.71 -2.59 -34.56
CA GLN A 638 17.89 -3.38 -34.97
C GLN A 638 18.38 -2.92 -36.35
N GLU A 639 19.69 -2.73 -36.50
CA GLU A 639 20.32 -2.45 -37.79
C GLU A 639 21.18 -3.65 -38.20
N LEU A 640 20.96 -4.16 -39.42
CA LEU A 640 21.59 -5.37 -39.93
C LEU A 640 22.32 -5.11 -41.25
N THR A 641 23.62 -5.40 -41.30
CA THR A 641 24.45 -5.29 -42.50
C THR A 641 24.65 -6.65 -43.17
N ALA A 642 24.54 -6.70 -44.50
CA ALA A 642 24.82 -7.89 -45.29
C ALA A 642 26.33 -8.15 -45.39
N LYS A 643 26.77 -9.40 -45.19
CA LYS A 643 28.15 -9.81 -45.50
C LYS A 643 28.18 -10.70 -46.75
N TRP A 644 29.26 -10.55 -47.53
CA TRP A 644 29.40 -11.08 -48.88
C TRP A 644 30.74 -11.78 -49.05
N HIS A 645 30.79 -12.82 -49.89
CA HIS A 645 32.03 -13.48 -50.29
C HIS A 645 32.11 -13.55 -51.83
N PRO A 646 33.21 -13.13 -52.48
CA PRO A 646 33.34 -13.19 -53.94
C PRO A 646 33.20 -14.62 -54.47
N ILE A 647 32.55 -14.78 -55.62
CA ILE A 647 32.49 -16.06 -56.33
C ILE A 647 33.77 -16.25 -57.15
N THR A 648 34.37 -17.44 -57.04
CA THR A 648 35.55 -17.84 -57.81
C THR A 648 35.14 -18.54 -59.10
N TYR A 649 35.67 -18.05 -60.22
CA TYR A 649 35.49 -18.57 -61.57
C TYR A 649 36.79 -19.19 -62.10
N LYS A 650 36.70 -19.94 -63.19
CA LYS A 650 37.83 -20.65 -63.82
C LYS A 650 38.06 -20.24 -65.27
N VAL A 651 39.31 -20.33 -65.72
CA VAL A 651 39.74 -20.30 -67.12
C VAL A 651 40.37 -21.66 -67.45
N THR A 652 39.89 -22.32 -68.50
CA THR A 652 40.43 -23.61 -68.98
C THR A 652 41.02 -23.48 -70.39
N PHE A 653 42.08 -24.26 -70.66
CA PHE A 653 42.99 -24.07 -71.80
C PHE A 653 43.07 -25.31 -72.70
N ASP A 654 42.63 -25.20 -73.95
CA ASP A 654 42.79 -26.21 -75.00
C ASP A 654 43.99 -25.85 -75.90
N SER A 655 45.13 -26.49 -75.67
CA SER A 655 46.39 -26.19 -76.38
C SER A 655 46.41 -26.56 -77.85
N ALA A 656 45.35 -27.17 -78.40
CA ALA A 656 45.20 -27.51 -79.83
C ALA A 656 46.43 -28.19 -80.46
N GLY A 657 47.03 -29.15 -79.74
CA GLY A 657 48.21 -29.91 -80.17
C GLY A 657 49.56 -29.30 -79.78
N GLY A 658 49.59 -28.24 -78.95
CA GLY A 658 50.78 -27.81 -78.21
C GLY A 658 50.82 -28.34 -76.78
N THR A 659 51.84 -27.94 -76.01
CA THR A 659 51.99 -28.26 -74.58
C THR A 659 50.77 -27.83 -73.76
N SER A 660 50.36 -28.63 -72.79
CA SER A 660 49.25 -28.31 -71.88
C SER A 660 49.59 -27.16 -70.92
N ILE A 661 48.57 -26.37 -70.58
CA ILE A 661 48.62 -25.28 -69.59
C ILE A 661 47.59 -25.59 -68.50
N PRO A 662 47.92 -25.44 -67.20
CA PRO A 662 46.98 -25.70 -66.10
C PRO A 662 45.85 -24.66 -66.05
N GLU A 663 44.72 -25.03 -65.45
CA GLU A 663 43.61 -24.11 -65.18
C GLU A 663 44.06 -22.92 -64.32
N GLN A 664 43.45 -21.76 -64.52
CA GLN A 664 43.62 -20.58 -63.68
C GLN A 664 42.27 -20.14 -63.11
N SER A 665 42.26 -19.45 -61.97
CA SER A 665 41.04 -18.98 -61.29
C SER A 665 41.05 -17.48 -61.05
N TYR A 666 39.87 -16.86 -61.07
CA TYR A 666 39.67 -15.42 -60.91
C TYR A 666 38.38 -15.12 -60.14
N THR A 667 38.18 -13.88 -59.71
CA THR A 667 36.93 -13.42 -59.08
C THR A 667 36.48 -12.10 -59.68
N ILE A 668 35.26 -11.65 -59.38
CA ILE A 668 34.80 -10.31 -59.77
C ILE A 668 35.70 -9.19 -59.22
N GLU A 669 36.44 -9.44 -58.12
CA GLU A 669 37.37 -8.49 -57.51
C GLU A 669 38.81 -8.60 -58.04
N GLN A 670 39.19 -9.70 -58.68
CA GLN A 670 40.57 -9.99 -59.12
C GLN A 670 40.56 -10.78 -60.44
N GLY A 671 41.01 -10.12 -61.53
CA GLY A 671 41.19 -10.73 -62.85
C GLY A 671 42.52 -11.47 -63.02
N ILE A 672 42.84 -11.84 -64.27
CA ILE A 672 44.08 -12.52 -64.69
C ILE A 672 44.72 -11.66 -65.79
N GLU A 673 45.86 -11.01 -65.52
CA GLU A 673 46.46 -10.04 -66.45
C GLU A 673 47.20 -10.67 -67.64
N THR A 674 47.67 -11.92 -67.55
CA THR A 674 48.36 -12.64 -68.65
C THR A 674 48.18 -14.15 -68.56
N PHE A 675 48.02 -14.83 -69.71
CA PHE A 675 48.04 -16.29 -69.82
C PHE A 675 49.41 -16.84 -70.21
N ALA A 676 49.72 -18.07 -69.76
CA ALA A 676 50.93 -18.78 -70.19
C ALA A 676 50.85 -19.22 -71.66
N THR A 677 51.99 -19.22 -72.37
CA THR A 677 52.07 -19.57 -73.79
C THR A 677 52.48 -21.05 -73.98
N PRO A 678 51.73 -21.83 -74.77
CA PRO A 678 52.11 -23.20 -75.12
C PRO A 678 53.12 -23.21 -76.27
N THR A 679 53.80 -24.35 -76.48
CA THR A 679 54.69 -24.56 -77.64
C THR A 679 54.26 -25.77 -78.48
N ARG A 680 54.56 -25.74 -79.79
CA ARG A 680 54.28 -26.80 -80.77
C ARG A 680 55.38 -26.82 -81.85
N PRO A 681 56.14 -27.92 -82.04
CA PRO A 681 57.21 -27.97 -83.05
C PRO A 681 56.68 -27.69 -84.47
N GLY A 682 57.41 -26.89 -85.26
CA GLY A 682 57.02 -26.49 -86.63
C GLY A 682 55.91 -25.42 -86.73
N TYR A 683 55.37 -24.93 -85.60
CA TYR A 683 54.25 -23.97 -85.59
C TYR A 683 54.46 -22.80 -84.62
N ALA A 684 54.26 -21.58 -85.10
CA ALA A 684 54.22 -20.38 -84.28
C ALA A 684 52.85 -20.22 -83.58
N PHE A 685 52.87 -20.00 -82.27
CA PHE A 685 51.67 -19.68 -81.47
C PHE A 685 51.09 -18.32 -81.88
N GLN A 686 49.77 -18.22 -82.04
CA GLN A 686 49.09 -16.97 -82.45
C GLN A 686 48.28 -16.33 -81.31
N GLY A 687 48.08 -17.04 -80.19
CA GLY A 687 47.31 -16.58 -79.04
C GLY A 687 46.24 -17.56 -78.58
N TRP A 688 45.62 -17.21 -77.46
CA TRP A 688 44.44 -17.86 -76.89
C TRP A 688 43.17 -17.20 -77.45
N TYR A 689 42.18 -18.01 -77.80
CA TYR A 689 40.92 -17.55 -78.40
C TYR A 689 39.71 -18.21 -77.73
N ALA A 690 38.75 -17.39 -77.29
CA ALA A 690 37.38 -17.85 -77.04
C ALA A 690 36.61 -17.67 -78.35
N GLU A 691 36.09 -18.76 -78.91
CA GLU A 691 35.51 -18.82 -80.26
C GLU A 691 36.43 -18.19 -81.33
N ASN A 692 36.15 -16.93 -81.72
CA ASN A 692 36.90 -16.13 -82.68
C ASN A 692 37.60 -14.89 -82.08
N LYS A 693 37.32 -14.53 -80.82
CA LYS A 693 37.94 -13.38 -80.15
C LYS A 693 39.25 -13.82 -79.48
N LYS A 694 40.35 -13.11 -79.75
CA LYS A 694 41.61 -13.29 -79.01
C LYS A 694 41.40 -12.82 -77.57
N ILE A 695 41.73 -13.65 -76.60
CA ILE A 695 41.67 -13.33 -75.17
C ILE A 695 43.11 -13.33 -74.66
N GLU A 696 43.55 -12.18 -74.16
CA GLU A 696 44.92 -11.98 -73.67
C GLU A 696 44.96 -11.88 -72.15
N LYS A 697 43.84 -11.45 -71.55
CA LYS A 697 43.62 -11.29 -70.12
C LYS A 697 42.13 -11.36 -69.76
N ILE A 698 41.82 -11.53 -68.48
CA ILE A 698 40.48 -11.39 -67.87
C ILE A 698 40.51 -10.16 -66.96
N ALA A 699 39.59 -9.21 -67.17
CA ALA A 699 39.54 -7.97 -66.38
C ALA A 699 38.84 -8.15 -65.03
N LYS A 700 39.19 -7.29 -64.06
CA LYS A 700 38.40 -7.11 -62.83
C LYS A 700 36.98 -6.67 -63.20
N GLY A 701 35.98 -7.28 -62.58
CA GLY A 701 34.56 -7.07 -62.88
C GLY A 701 33.93 -8.13 -63.79
N GLU A 702 34.71 -9.00 -64.44
CA GLU A 702 34.18 -10.13 -65.21
C GLU A 702 33.66 -11.26 -64.30
N THR A 703 32.72 -12.07 -64.82
CA THR A 703 32.11 -13.21 -64.11
C THR A 703 31.80 -14.38 -65.06
N GLY A 704 31.80 -15.61 -64.53
CA GLY A 704 31.49 -16.84 -65.29
C GLY A 704 32.73 -17.67 -65.66
N GLU A 705 32.56 -18.95 -65.99
CA GLU A 705 33.68 -19.78 -66.48
C GLU A 705 34.08 -19.39 -67.91
N GLN A 706 35.38 -19.38 -68.18
CA GLN A 706 35.96 -19.07 -69.48
C GLN A 706 36.69 -20.29 -70.06
N ARG A 707 36.62 -20.46 -71.39
CA ARG A 707 37.29 -21.55 -72.12
C ARG A 707 38.00 -20.97 -73.33
N VAL A 708 39.31 -21.19 -73.43
CA VAL A 708 40.15 -20.64 -74.51
C VAL A 708 40.94 -21.73 -75.23
N LYS A 709 41.05 -21.60 -76.55
CA LYS A 709 41.75 -22.53 -77.44
C LYS A 709 42.92 -21.85 -78.14
N ALA A 710 44.04 -22.55 -78.26
CA ALA A 710 45.23 -22.08 -78.95
C ALA A 710 45.03 -22.05 -80.48
N ARG A 711 45.60 -21.04 -81.15
CA ARG A 711 45.73 -21.00 -82.61
C ARG A 711 47.21 -21.02 -83.04
N TRP A 712 47.48 -21.63 -84.19
CA TRP A 712 48.82 -22.01 -84.65
C TRP A 712 49.03 -21.67 -86.14
N LYS A 713 50.26 -21.33 -86.55
CA LYS A 713 50.65 -21.08 -87.94
C LYS A 713 51.94 -21.83 -88.28
N ALA A 714 51.96 -22.62 -89.36
CA ALA A 714 53.14 -23.37 -89.79
C ALA A 714 54.30 -22.45 -90.21
N THR A 715 55.53 -22.87 -89.95
CA THR A 715 56.77 -22.13 -90.28
C THR A 715 57.32 -22.52 -91.67
N SER A 716 58.38 -21.83 -92.11
CA SER A 716 59.10 -22.11 -93.37
C SER A 716 60.60 -22.27 -93.13
N TYR A 717 61.26 -23.01 -94.02
CA TYR A 717 62.69 -23.33 -94.00
C TYR A 717 63.28 -23.28 -95.42
N ARG A 718 64.60 -23.41 -95.56
CA ARG A 718 65.30 -23.43 -96.87
C ARG A 718 66.06 -24.73 -97.11
N VAL A 719 66.21 -25.08 -98.39
CA VAL A 719 67.19 -26.06 -98.88
C VAL A 719 68.23 -25.33 -99.72
N ILE A 720 69.50 -25.68 -99.60
CA ILE A 720 70.65 -25.04 -100.28
C ILE A 720 71.41 -26.12 -101.06
N PHE A 721 71.75 -25.85 -102.32
CA PHE A 721 72.41 -26.81 -103.23
C PHE A 721 73.88 -26.45 -103.45
N GLU A 722 74.79 -27.37 -103.12
CA GLU A 722 76.25 -27.20 -103.14
C GLU A 722 76.92 -28.06 -104.23
N PRO A 723 77.67 -27.48 -105.20
CA PRO A 723 78.28 -28.23 -106.31
C PRO A 723 79.36 -29.26 -105.93
N ASN A 724 79.91 -29.20 -104.71
CA ASN A 724 80.82 -30.22 -104.16
C ASN A 724 81.96 -30.65 -105.12
N GLY A 725 82.69 -29.67 -105.65
CA GLY A 725 83.79 -29.87 -106.61
C GLY A 725 83.36 -29.94 -108.09
N GLY A 726 82.08 -29.74 -108.40
CA GLY A 726 81.62 -29.27 -109.71
C GLY A 726 81.63 -27.74 -109.84
N THR A 727 81.06 -27.24 -110.93
CA THR A 727 80.96 -25.81 -111.30
C THR A 727 79.54 -25.45 -111.75
N GLY A 728 79.05 -24.30 -111.28
CA GLY A 728 77.71 -23.75 -111.49
C GLY A 728 77.28 -22.92 -110.27
N ASP A 729 76.20 -22.15 -110.38
CA ASP A 729 75.76 -21.23 -109.31
C ASP A 729 74.98 -21.96 -108.20
N ALA A 730 75.44 -21.81 -106.95
CA ALA A 730 74.76 -22.35 -105.78
C ALA A 730 73.39 -21.67 -105.61
N SER A 731 72.32 -22.47 -105.60
CA SER A 731 70.93 -22.00 -105.50
C SER A 731 70.28 -22.46 -104.20
N SER A 732 69.20 -21.78 -103.79
CA SER A 732 68.41 -22.16 -102.61
C SER A 732 66.92 -22.11 -102.90
N GLN A 733 66.16 -22.96 -102.21
CA GLN A 733 64.74 -23.19 -102.42
C GLN A 733 63.99 -23.11 -101.09
N HIS A 734 62.84 -22.43 -101.07
CA HIS A 734 62.00 -22.30 -99.88
C HIS A 734 60.98 -23.43 -99.76
N PHE A 735 60.81 -23.91 -98.54
CA PHE A 735 59.84 -24.94 -98.15
C PHE A 735 58.96 -24.43 -96.99
N ILE A 736 57.78 -25.02 -96.85
CA ILE A 736 56.86 -24.75 -95.74
C ILE A 736 56.71 -26.04 -94.94
N TYR A 737 56.71 -25.96 -93.62
CA TYR A 737 56.54 -27.12 -92.76
C TYR A 737 55.18 -27.79 -92.99
N ASP A 738 55.18 -29.12 -92.97
CA ASP A 738 54.10 -30.03 -93.38
C ASP A 738 53.66 -29.91 -94.86
N LYS A 739 54.45 -29.27 -95.73
CA LYS A 739 54.19 -29.19 -97.18
C LYS A 739 55.32 -29.80 -98.03
N THR A 740 55.08 -31.00 -98.54
CA THR A 740 55.93 -31.66 -99.54
C THR A 740 56.18 -30.76 -100.76
N SER A 741 57.42 -30.75 -101.27
CA SER A 741 57.81 -30.11 -102.54
C SER A 741 59.03 -30.79 -103.14
N ASN A 742 59.25 -30.65 -104.45
CA ASN A 742 60.37 -31.29 -105.15
C ASN A 742 61.63 -30.42 -105.08
N LEU A 743 62.79 -31.04 -104.90
CA LEU A 743 64.09 -30.41 -105.11
C LEU A 743 64.23 -29.89 -106.56
N PHE A 744 65.08 -28.89 -106.79
CA PHE A 744 65.43 -28.48 -108.15
C PHE A 744 66.28 -29.55 -108.88
N PRO A 745 66.13 -29.70 -110.21
CA PRO A 745 67.02 -30.52 -111.03
C PRO A 745 68.47 -30.00 -111.03
N ALA A 746 69.44 -30.88 -111.20
CA ALA A 746 70.85 -30.54 -111.15
C ALA A 746 71.32 -29.74 -112.38
N SER A 747 71.67 -28.47 -112.17
CA SER A 747 72.23 -27.55 -113.18
C SER A 747 73.76 -27.53 -113.24
N PHE A 748 74.43 -28.18 -112.28
CA PHE A 748 75.89 -28.15 -112.13
C PHE A 748 76.57 -29.11 -113.10
N THR A 749 77.81 -28.79 -113.50
CA THR A 749 78.64 -29.64 -114.36
C THR A 749 80.05 -29.81 -113.78
N ARG A 750 80.75 -30.88 -114.16
CA ARG A 750 82.14 -31.13 -113.71
C ARG A 750 82.92 -31.81 -114.83
N LYS A 751 83.84 -31.11 -115.49
CA LYS A 751 84.59 -31.66 -116.65
C LYS A 751 85.27 -32.98 -116.28
N GLY A 752 85.02 -34.04 -117.07
CA GLY A 752 85.56 -35.38 -116.82
C GLY A 752 84.75 -36.23 -115.83
N TYR A 753 83.56 -35.77 -115.40
CA TYR A 753 82.68 -36.45 -114.45
C TYR A 753 81.19 -36.24 -114.80
N PHE A 754 80.34 -37.20 -114.42
CA PHE A 754 78.88 -37.08 -114.45
C PHE A 754 78.28 -37.01 -113.04
N PHE A 755 77.15 -36.32 -112.91
CA PHE A 755 76.41 -36.14 -111.65
C PHE A 755 75.58 -37.41 -111.32
N THR A 756 75.50 -37.77 -110.04
CA THR A 756 74.79 -38.99 -109.59
C THR A 756 73.71 -38.76 -108.53
N GLY A 757 73.56 -37.55 -108.00
CA GLY A 757 72.53 -37.21 -107.00
C GLY A 757 73.01 -36.25 -105.92
N TRP A 758 72.12 -36.00 -104.96
CA TRP A 758 72.29 -35.11 -103.82
C TRP A 758 72.53 -35.90 -102.53
N ASN A 759 73.25 -35.31 -101.56
CA ASN A 759 73.43 -35.91 -100.23
C ASN A 759 73.53 -34.84 -99.14
N THR A 760 73.04 -35.08 -97.91
CA THR A 760 73.22 -34.13 -96.79
C THR A 760 74.65 -34.00 -96.26
N GLN A 761 75.60 -34.80 -96.75
CA GLN A 761 77.03 -34.71 -96.42
C GLN A 761 77.89 -34.74 -97.70
N PRO A 762 78.99 -33.96 -97.77
CA PRO A 762 79.80 -33.84 -98.99
C PRO A 762 80.54 -35.12 -99.38
N ASP A 763 80.82 -36.00 -98.43
CA ASP A 763 81.49 -37.29 -98.68
C ASP A 763 80.53 -38.43 -99.07
N GLY A 764 79.24 -38.13 -99.24
CA GLY A 764 78.20 -39.07 -99.65
C GLY A 764 77.64 -39.98 -98.54
N LYS A 765 78.04 -39.80 -97.26
CA LYS A 765 77.57 -40.67 -96.16
C LYS A 765 76.27 -40.24 -95.46
N GLY A 766 75.73 -39.06 -95.78
CA GLY A 766 74.45 -38.60 -95.27
C GLY A 766 73.26 -39.23 -95.98
N THR A 767 72.06 -38.72 -95.71
CA THR A 767 70.85 -39.06 -96.47
C THR A 767 71.03 -38.65 -97.92
N ALA A 768 70.96 -39.62 -98.83
CA ALA A 768 70.99 -39.40 -100.26
C ALA A 768 69.60 -39.06 -100.80
N TYR A 769 69.55 -38.20 -101.81
CA TYR A 769 68.35 -37.86 -102.56
C TYR A 769 68.65 -37.96 -104.06
N SER A 770 67.75 -38.56 -104.84
CA SER A 770 67.86 -38.55 -106.29
C SER A 770 67.59 -37.15 -106.85
N ASP A 771 67.95 -36.91 -108.11
CA ASP A 771 67.70 -35.60 -108.71
C ASP A 771 66.19 -35.29 -108.77
N ALA A 772 65.84 -34.01 -108.57
CA ALA A 772 64.46 -33.51 -108.49
C ALA A 772 63.50 -34.25 -107.52
N GLN A 773 64.02 -34.97 -106.51
CA GLN A 773 63.19 -35.77 -105.59
C GLN A 773 62.20 -34.94 -104.76
N ALA A 774 61.00 -35.49 -104.51
CA ALA A 774 60.02 -34.96 -103.56
C ALA A 774 60.48 -35.13 -102.09
N VAL A 775 60.50 -34.04 -101.33
CA VAL A 775 60.91 -34.00 -99.92
C VAL A 775 59.95 -33.17 -99.05
N ASN A 776 59.94 -33.43 -97.75
CA ASN A 776 59.14 -32.69 -96.75
C ASN A 776 59.88 -32.67 -95.40
N ASN A 777 59.56 -31.70 -94.53
CA ASN A 777 60.03 -31.58 -93.14
C ASN A 777 61.52 -31.86 -92.90
N LEU A 778 62.40 -31.31 -93.74
CA LEU A 778 63.85 -31.51 -93.60
C LEU A 778 64.46 -30.80 -92.37
N THR A 779 63.79 -29.78 -91.84
CA THR A 779 64.01 -29.26 -90.48
C THR A 779 62.70 -28.73 -89.89
N ALA A 780 62.58 -28.75 -88.56
CA ALA A 780 61.47 -28.16 -87.81
C ALA A 780 61.82 -26.79 -87.17
N GLU A 781 63.04 -26.31 -87.40
CA GLU A 781 63.52 -25.00 -86.94
C GLU A 781 62.91 -23.88 -87.78
N GLN A 782 62.40 -22.83 -87.12
CA GLN A 782 61.85 -21.66 -87.79
C GLN A 782 62.96 -20.93 -88.57
N GLU A 783 62.77 -20.77 -89.88
CA GLU A 783 63.75 -20.20 -90.82
C GLU A 783 65.09 -20.97 -90.94
N GLY A 784 65.12 -22.23 -90.46
CA GLY A 784 66.29 -23.11 -90.60
C GLY A 784 66.66 -23.42 -92.05
N SER A 785 67.89 -23.90 -92.27
CA SER A 785 68.41 -24.23 -93.59
C SER A 785 69.11 -25.59 -93.63
N VAL A 786 68.82 -26.38 -94.67
CA VAL A 786 69.41 -27.71 -94.90
C VAL A 786 70.24 -27.68 -96.18
N THR A 787 71.48 -28.16 -96.14
CA THR A 787 72.40 -28.15 -97.30
C THR A 787 72.49 -29.54 -97.93
N LEU A 788 72.45 -29.59 -99.27
CA LEU A 788 72.58 -30.79 -100.09
C LEU A 788 73.78 -30.65 -101.05
N TYR A 789 74.68 -31.61 -101.00
CA TYR A 789 75.93 -31.66 -101.74
C TYR A 789 75.85 -32.61 -102.93
N ALA A 790 76.28 -32.15 -104.11
CA ALA A 790 76.31 -32.92 -105.34
C ALA A 790 77.29 -34.10 -105.28
N GLN A 791 76.99 -35.20 -105.96
CA GLN A 791 77.84 -36.40 -106.03
C GLN A 791 78.22 -36.72 -107.49
N TRP A 792 79.42 -37.28 -107.69
CA TRP A 792 80.12 -37.28 -109.00
C TRP A 792 80.90 -38.59 -109.28
N GLN A 793 80.89 -39.06 -110.53
CA GLN A 793 81.69 -40.22 -111.01
C GLN A 793 82.45 -39.90 -112.32
N PRO A 794 83.67 -40.45 -112.55
CA PRO A 794 84.56 -40.03 -113.65
C PRO A 794 84.28 -40.68 -115.02
N ASP A 795 84.74 -40.05 -116.10
CA ASP A 795 84.64 -40.54 -117.50
C ASP A 795 86.01 -40.81 -118.19
N LYS A 796 85.99 -41.34 -119.43
CA LYS A 796 87.19 -41.70 -120.21
C LYS A 796 88.14 -40.54 -120.47
N THR A 797 87.62 -39.32 -120.61
CA THR A 797 88.40 -38.11 -120.91
C THR A 797 89.38 -37.78 -119.78
N ALA A 798 89.01 -38.09 -118.53
CA ALA A 798 89.88 -37.90 -117.37
C ALA A 798 91.10 -38.85 -117.34
N LEU A 799 91.02 -40.00 -118.02
CA LEU A 799 92.13 -40.93 -118.21
C LEU A 799 93.06 -40.47 -119.34
N GLU A 800 92.48 -40.05 -120.46
CA GLU A 800 93.16 -39.50 -121.63
C GLU A 800 94.00 -38.24 -121.29
N GLU A 801 93.41 -37.29 -120.57
CA GLU A 801 94.07 -36.04 -120.16
C GLU A 801 95.27 -36.32 -119.22
N LEU A 802 95.17 -37.35 -118.36
CA LEU A 802 96.26 -37.80 -117.48
C LEU A 802 97.42 -38.44 -118.28
N ILE A 803 97.11 -39.32 -119.22
CA ILE A 803 98.09 -40.03 -120.06
C ILE A 803 98.89 -39.02 -120.89
N ASN A 804 98.19 -38.10 -121.56
CA ASN A 804 98.82 -37.08 -122.42
C ASN A 804 99.74 -36.15 -121.59
N LYS A 805 99.26 -35.65 -120.45
CA LYS A 805 100.02 -34.76 -119.56
C LYS A 805 101.26 -35.42 -118.92
N GLU A 806 101.29 -36.74 -118.82
CA GLU A 806 102.48 -37.46 -118.34
C GLU A 806 103.47 -37.77 -119.48
N LYS A 807 102.98 -38.06 -120.71
CA LYS A 807 103.81 -38.18 -121.92
C LYS A 807 104.56 -36.88 -122.22
N GLU A 808 103.91 -35.72 -122.07
CA GLU A 808 104.52 -34.39 -122.27
C GLU A 808 105.76 -34.14 -121.40
N LYS A 809 105.84 -34.75 -120.20
CA LYS A 809 106.97 -34.55 -119.27
C LYS A 809 108.28 -35.18 -119.74
N ARG A 810 108.27 -35.96 -120.84
CA ARG A 810 109.48 -36.51 -121.53
C ARG A 810 110.52 -37.11 -120.57
N ARG A 811 110.07 -37.79 -119.52
CA ARG A 811 110.93 -38.36 -118.47
C ARG A 811 111.92 -39.37 -119.09
N ARG A 812 113.20 -39.29 -118.73
CA ARG A 812 114.26 -40.15 -119.27
C ARG A 812 114.48 -41.38 -118.39
N LYS A 813 114.49 -42.57 -119.01
CA LYS A 813 114.66 -43.88 -118.36
C LYS A 813 115.93 -44.00 -117.50
N THR A 814 117.01 -43.30 -117.86
CA THR A 814 118.28 -43.29 -117.11
C THR A 814 118.26 -42.47 -115.82
N SER A 815 117.26 -41.61 -115.62
CA SER A 815 117.15 -40.76 -114.42
C SER A 815 116.53 -41.47 -113.21
N TYR A 816 116.05 -42.71 -113.37
CA TYR A 816 115.29 -43.46 -112.36
C TYR A 816 115.83 -44.88 -112.16
N THR A 817 115.45 -45.51 -111.05
CA THR A 817 115.72 -46.93 -110.80
C THR A 817 114.93 -47.81 -111.77
N LYS A 818 115.54 -48.92 -112.18
CA LYS A 818 115.01 -49.83 -113.22
C LYS A 818 113.56 -50.27 -112.94
N ASP A 819 113.28 -50.65 -111.69
CA ASP A 819 112.02 -51.32 -111.33
C ASP A 819 110.87 -50.31 -111.13
N SER A 820 111.16 -49.12 -110.60
CA SER A 820 110.17 -48.03 -110.52
C SER A 820 109.77 -47.56 -111.91
N TRP A 821 110.75 -47.44 -112.82
CA TRP A 821 110.50 -47.08 -114.21
C TRP A 821 109.70 -48.16 -114.97
N GLN A 822 110.02 -49.45 -114.79
CA GLN A 822 109.23 -50.54 -115.40
C GLN A 822 107.78 -50.57 -114.90
N THR A 823 107.55 -50.24 -113.62
CA THR A 823 106.21 -50.17 -113.03
C THR A 823 105.40 -49.02 -113.64
N TYR A 824 106.04 -47.87 -113.81
CA TYR A 824 105.49 -46.71 -114.53
C TYR A 824 105.19 -47.02 -116.02
N GLU A 825 106.12 -47.61 -116.76
CA GLU A 825 105.91 -48.04 -118.17
C GLU A 825 104.71 -48.99 -118.28
N ARG A 826 104.59 -49.97 -117.38
CA ARG A 826 103.49 -50.95 -117.39
C ARG A 826 102.14 -50.32 -117.04
N ALA A 827 102.10 -49.37 -116.11
CA ALA A 827 100.88 -48.65 -115.75
C ALA A 827 100.39 -47.76 -116.89
N MET A 828 101.30 -46.99 -117.52
CA MET A 828 100.99 -46.16 -118.70
C MET A 828 100.48 -47.03 -119.85
N ALA A 829 101.19 -48.11 -120.22
CA ALA A 829 100.76 -49.00 -121.29
C ALA A 829 99.40 -49.67 -121.02
N LYS A 830 99.08 -50.03 -119.77
CA LYS A 830 97.75 -50.56 -119.42
C LYS A 830 96.66 -49.49 -119.53
N ALA A 831 96.95 -48.26 -119.11
CA ALA A 831 96.00 -47.15 -119.18
C ALA A 831 95.74 -46.68 -120.61
N GLU A 832 96.77 -46.63 -121.46
CA GLU A 832 96.64 -46.39 -122.91
C GLU A 832 95.76 -47.46 -123.57
N LYS A 833 95.89 -48.73 -123.16
CA LYS A 833 94.99 -49.79 -123.62
C LYS A 833 93.54 -49.52 -123.22
N VAL A 834 93.27 -49.17 -121.96
CA VAL A 834 91.92 -48.84 -121.45
C VAL A 834 91.33 -47.57 -122.10
N GLN A 835 92.18 -46.58 -122.43
CA GLN A 835 91.79 -45.39 -123.20
C GLN A 835 91.34 -45.76 -124.63
N THR A 836 92.08 -46.64 -125.31
CA THR A 836 91.71 -47.10 -126.67
C THR A 836 90.55 -48.09 -126.71
N ASP A 837 90.21 -48.72 -125.59
CA ASP A 837 89.12 -49.68 -125.49
C ASP A 837 87.76 -48.97 -125.49
N ARG A 838 86.96 -49.22 -126.53
CA ARG A 838 85.63 -48.62 -126.67
C ARG A 838 84.64 -49.12 -125.61
N GLN A 839 84.79 -50.33 -125.09
CA GLN A 839 83.86 -50.96 -124.13
C GLN A 839 84.26 -50.80 -122.65
N ALA A 840 85.50 -50.39 -122.34
CA ALA A 840 85.96 -50.23 -120.95
C ALA A 840 84.99 -49.41 -120.07
N THR A 841 84.72 -49.94 -118.88
CA THR A 841 83.72 -49.47 -117.89
C THR A 841 84.24 -48.34 -116.99
N VAL A 842 83.33 -47.66 -116.26
CA VAL A 842 83.67 -46.59 -115.29
C VAL A 842 84.69 -47.05 -114.25
N ASP A 843 84.54 -48.26 -113.71
CA ASP A 843 85.48 -48.81 -112.74
C ASP A 843 86.84 -49.14 -113.38
N GLU A 844 86.87 -49.70 -114.59
CA GLU A 844 88.14 -49.97 -115.29
C GLU A 844 88.90 -48.68 -115.63
N ILE A 845 88.18 -47.64 -116.03
CA ILE A 845 88.72 -46.28 -116.25
C ILE A 845 89.32 -45.78 -114.94
N GLN A 846 88.55 -45.78 -113.84
CA GLN A 846 89.00 -45.28 -112.54
C GLN A 846 90.17 -46.09 -111.97
N ILE A 847 90.19 -47.41 -112.16
CA ILE A 847 91.31 -48.30 -111.80
C ILE A 847 92.55 -47.98 -112.63
N ALA A 848 92.43 -47.76 -113.94
CA ALA A 848 93.56 -47.36 -114.79
C ALA A 848 94.11 -45.97 -114.40
N LEU A 849 93.22 -45.01 -114.17
CA LEU A 849 93.52 -43.63 -113.78
C LEU A 849 94.24 -43.59 -112.42
N THR A 850 93.79 -44.41 -111.48
CA THR A 850 94.43 -44.61 -110.17
C THR A 850 95.78 -45.35 -110.29
N SER A 851 95.86 -46.38 -111.14
CA SER A 851 97.09 -47.15 -111.37
C SER A 851 98.22 -46.26 -111.92
N VAL A 852 97.91 -45.38 -112.89
CA VAL A 852 98.87 -44.41 -113.43
C VAL A 852 99.29 -43.39 -112.38
N LYS A 853 98.35 -42.79 -111.65
CA LYS A 853 98.66 -41.83 -110.56
C LYS A 853 99.59 -42.46 -109.52
N ASN A 854 99.32 -43.69 -109.10
CA ASN A 854 100.15 -44.41 -108.13
C ASN A 854 101.53 -44.76 -108.68
N ALA A 855 101.63 -45.21 -109.94
CA ALA A 855 102.92 -45.54 -110.55
C ALA A 855 103.79 -44.30 -110.80
N ILE A 856 103.19 -43.15 -111.15
CA ILE A 856 103.90 -41.85 -111.21
C ILE A 856 104.45 -41.46 -109.83
N ALA A 857 103.66 -41.64 -108.77
CA ALA A 857 104.05 -41.32 -107.39
C ALA A 857 105.15 -42.24 -106.83
N GLN A 858 105.39 -43.40 -107.45
CA GLN A 858 106.38 -44.40 -107.01
C GLN A 858 107.71 -44.38 -107.80
N LEU A 859 107.94 -43.36 -108.65
CA LEU A 859 109.20 -43.18 -109.39
C LEU A 859 110.36 -42.75 -108.47
N VAL A 860 111.50 -43.46 -108.53
CA VAL A 860 112.66 -43.22 -107.63
C VAL A 860 113.94 -42.87 -108.42
N PRO A 861 114.65 -41.75 -108.14
CA PRO A 861 115.88 -41.36 -108.86
C PRO A 861 117.18 -42.11 -108.48
N SER A 862 118.22 -41.94 -109.31
CA SER A 862 119.56 -42.57 -109.19
C SER A 862 120.68 -41.56 -108.82
N LYS A 863 121.76 -41.96 -108.11
CA LYS A 863 122.90 -41.10 -107.71
C LYS A 863 124.25 -41.82 -107.56
N THR A 864 125.35 -41.07 -107.71
CA THR A 864 126.75 -41.39 -107.29
C THR A 864 127.43 -40.15 -106.64
N SER A 865 128.70 -40.25 -106.25
CA SER A 865 129.36 -39.51 -105.14
C SER A 865 130.24 -38.30 -105.49
N ASP A 866 130.31 -37.31 -104.58
CA ASP A 866 131.57 -36.88 -103.90
C ASP A 866 131.27 -36.13 -102.57
N THR A 867 132.24 -35.41 -101.98
CA THR A 867 132.41 -35.21 -100.52
C THR A 867 132.48 -33.75 -100.02
N SER A 868 132.07 -33.53 -98.75
CA SER A 868 132.73 -32.65 -97.74
C SER A 868 131.93 -32.61 -96.41
N GLN A 869 132.44 -31.95 -95.36
CA GLN A 869 132.29 -32.39 -93.95
C GLN A 869 131.31 -31.61 -93.03
N LYS A 870 131.05 -32.23 -91.85
CA LYS A 870 130.49 -31.76 -90.54
C LYS A 870 130.90 -30.34 -90.09
N PRO A 871 130.28 -29.72 -89.03
CA PRO A 871 129.46 -30.28 -87.91
C PRO A 871 128.03 -29.68 -87.76
N ALA A 872 127.05 -30.14 -86.96
CA ALA A 872 126.89 -31.02 -85.77
C ALA A 872 126.70 -30.29 -84.40
N ARG A 873 125.77 -30.83 -83.55
CA ARG A 873 125.24 -30.32 -82.24
C ARG A 873 124.15 -29.23 -82.34
N LYS A 874 123.17 -29.08 -81.43
CA LYS A 874 122.75 -29.78 -80.17
C LYS A 874 121.21 -29.59 -79.98
N LYS A 875 120.44 -30.55 -79.40
CA LYS A 875 119.92 -30.63 -78.00
C LYS A 875 119.21 -29.35 -77.45
N THR A 876 118.07 -29.39 -76.72
CA THR A 876 117.30 -30.50 -76.08
C THR A 876 115.81 -30.13 -75.83
N PRO A 877 114.86 -31.09 -75.77
CA PRO A 877 113.57 -31.01 -75.03
C PRO A 877 113.78 -31.05 -73.48
N PRO A 878 112.75 -31.03 -72.58
CA PRO A 878 111.41 -31.67 -72.62
C PRO A 878 110.25 -30.68 -72.25
N GLN A 879 109.01 -31.02 -71.84
CA GLN A 879 108.44 -32.25 -71.26
C GLN A 879 106.91 -32.39 -71.47
N LYS A 880 106.38 -33.61 -71.27
CA LYS A 880 104.95 -33.99 -71.45
C LYS A 880 104.32 -34.54 -70.16
N SER A 881 103.02 -34.31 -69.99
CA SER A 881 102.01 -35.18 -69.32
C SER A 881 100.61 -34.61 -69.65
N ALA A 882 99.56 -35.29 -70.13
CA ALA A 882 99.09 -36.69 -70.05
C ALA A 882 98.54 -37.09 -68.66
N PRO A 883 97.49 -37.95 -68.52
CA PRO A 883 96.51 -38.48 -69.50
C PRO A 883 95.04 -38.57 -68.94
N ALA A 884 94.21 -39.48 -69.52
CA ALA A 884 92.91 -40.03 -69.05
C ALA A 884 91.67 -39.09 -69.10
N LYS A 885 90.43 -39.48 -69.47
CA LYS A 885 89.60 -40.74 -69.40
C LYS A 885 88.91 -41.01 -68.05
N SER A 886 87.60 -40.70 -67.93
CA SER A 886 86.50 -41.68 -67.66
C SER A 886 85.12 -41.04 -67.40
N TYR A 887 84.05 -41.82 -67.60
CA TYR A 887 82.69 -41.65 -67.01
C TYR A 887 82.69 -42.09 -65.51
N PRO A 888 81.56 -42.14 -64.73
CA PRO A 888 80.19 -41.59 -64.86
C PRO A 888 79.68 -40.86 -63.57
N ARG A 889 78.35 -40.61 -63.50
CA ARG A 889 77.49 -40.32 -62.32
C ARG A 889 78.03 -40.72 -60.92
N SER A 890 77.92 -39.82 -59.92
CA SER A 890 77.11 -39.96 -58.67
C SER A 890 77.50 -38.90 -57.60
N GLY A 891 76.64 -38.71 -56.57
CA GLY A 891 76.84 -37.77 -55.43
C GLY A 891 76.23 -36.37 -55.67
N THR A 892 75.34 -35.72 -54.88
CA THR A 892 74.73 -35.82 -53.51
C THR A 892 75.37 -35.01 -52.38
N LEU A 893 74.50 -34.53 -51.46
CA LEU A 893 74.76 -33.94 -50.12
C LEU A 893 75.30 -32.49 -50.10
N SER A 894 75.06 -31.66 -49.06
CA SER A 894 73.99 -31.57 -48.03
C SER A 894 74.10 -30.20 -47.32
N GLU A 895 73.35 -29.76 -46.29
CA GLU A 895 72.23 -30.26 -45.44
C GLU A 895 71.35 -29.00 -45.08
N THR A 896 70.32 -28.92 -44.23
CA THR A 896 69.77 -29.73 -43.11
C THR A 896 68.22 -29.68 -43.18
N GLY A 897 67.32 -29.81 -42.18
CA GLY A 897 67.32 -29.96 -40.71
C GLY A 897 66.26 -29.05 -40.07
N LEU A 898 65.46 -29.43 -39.06
CA LEU A 898 65.28 -30.73 -38.39
C LEU A 898 63.78 -30.93 -37.98
N LYS A 899 63.46 -31.84 -37.05
CA LYS A 899 62.12 -32.47 -36.93
C LYS A 899 61.34 -32.17 -35.62
N ILE A 900 60.01 -32.01 -35.77
CA ILE A 900 58.89 -32.77 -35.14
C ILE A 900 59.07 -33.33 -33.71
N LEU A 901 58.18 -32.98 -32.74
CA LEU A 901 57.21 -33.89 -32.04
C LEU A 901 56.48 -33.25 -30.81
N GLY A 902 55.27 -33.77 -30.47
CA GLY A 902 55.02 -34.30 -29.11
C GLY A 902 54.21 -33.52 -28.03
N LEU A 903 52.87 -33.61 -28.09
CA LEU A 903 51.92 -33.97 -27.00
C LEU A 903 52.07 -33.50 -25.50
N ALA A 904 50.93 -33.01 -24.98
CA ALA A 904 50.23 -33.42 -23.74
C ALA A 904 50.56 -32.87 -22.30
N SER A 905 49.69 -31.93 -21.86
CA SER A 905 48.74 -32.08 -20.72
C SER A 905 49.15 -31.96 -19.22
N VAL A 906 48.16 -31.51 -18.42
CA VAL A 906 47.97 -31.60 -16.93
C VAL A 906 48.77 -30.60 -16.06
N ALA A 907 48.29 -30.06 -14.92
CA ALA A 907 46.99 -29.44 -14.52
C ALA A 907 47.08 -28.89 -13.06
N ILE A 908 46.15 -27.98 -12.68
CA ILE A 908 45.54 -27.83 -11.32
C ILE A 908 46.43 -27.33 -10.13
N ALA A 909 45.94 -26.57 -9.12
CA ALA A 909 44.87 -25.56 -8.96
C ALA A 909 44.96 -24.94 -7.52
N VAL A 910 43.88 -24.25 -7.07
CA VAL A 910 43.48 -23.92 -5.66
C VAL A 910 44.15 -22.70 -5.00
N ALA A 911 43.47 -21.84 -4.21
CA ALA A 911 42.09 -21.30 -4.15
C ALA A 911 41.99 -20.15 -3.09
N GLY A 912 40.88 -19.39 -3.05
CA GLY A 912 40.57 -18.38 -2.02
C GLY A 912 39.85 -17.15 -2.60
N LEU A 913 38.54 -17.09 -2.93
CA LEU A 913 37.28 -17.59 -2.33
C LEU A 913 36.62 -16.54 -1.36
N ILE A 914 35.28 -16.48 -1.39
CA ILE A 914 34.31 -15.66 -0.60
C ILE A 914 33.97 -14.30 -1.28
N LYS A 915 32.75 -14.04 -1.83
CA LYS A 915 31.38 -13.84 -1.26
C LYS A 915 31.22 -12.47 -0.53
N ARG A 916 30.11 -11.73 -0.62
CA ARG A 916 28.79 -11.90 -1.29
C ARG A 916 28.01 -10.55 -1.29
N LYS A 917 26.90 -10.54 -2.03
CA LYS A 917 25.60 -9.88 -1.72
C LYS A 917 25.32 -8.56 -2.46
N ASP A 918 24.03 -8.27 -2.49
CA ASP A 918 23.27 -7.44 -3.43
C ASP A 918 22.98 -6.05 -2.87
N ASP A 919 23.06 -5.03 -3.73
CA ASP A 919 22.00 -4.05 -4.05
C ASP A 919 22.32 -3.43 -5.44
#